data_AF-A0AAN7BFJ1-F1
#
_entry.id   AF-A0AAN7BFJ1-F1
#
_cell.length_a   1.000
_cell.length_b   1.000
_cell.length_c   1.000
_cell.angle_alpha   90.00
_cell.angle_beta   90.00
_cell.angle_gamma   90.00
#
_symmetry.space_group_name_H-M   'P 1'
#
loop_
_entity.id
_entity.type
_entity.pdbx_description
1 polymer ?
#
loop_
_entity_poly.entity_id
_entity_poly.type
_entity_poly.pdbx_seq_one_letter_code
_entity_poly.pdbx_strand_id
1 'polypeptide(L)'
;MANPKYLTGDVAAINEFIDRFDVFLLDCDGVIWSGDHVYEGVIETLELLRSRGKKTVFVTNNSTKSRQEYLKKFTGLGIPSDVEEIFGSAYSASIYISRILKLEAPKNKVFVVGEAGIEQELKSENIPFIGGTDPAFRRDITPEDFKGLADGSLLDPEVGCVLAGLDFHFNYLKLSHALQYLRRGAVFLATNVDSTFPMSNGFFPGAGSISMPLIYATGQKPVALGKPSQAMMDAVEGKFQLNRERTCMIGDRLDTDIKFGVEGKLGGTLAVLTGVSKKEDWEAADAVAVPAYYVDKLGDLAGPGQKVEDVRTLGQLPDRSPASPRSNLPSLPANTAYQLPKLFLFFLDRPILGGRPTDLVTSFPDLHRSTMEAAESPSVPDEKAQLLHQRQRLTAELVNSPYDLILYLERSVVYSHLGYPDLAAGDAYRALLLADEVRDESFEYHQQAKEALKGYSPIPCPDVLNHGALADGIPAMINPEDIETSQPQNILAHLASIRCFQILSLSLLLCGCLKSALQFCERGLSTTPTNKELLEIKGYIEQVGRRRLRRPADASIDINDLPDRGVVRREVYPWNNYEPDRFSEESLSFLNQRLATMAPKCEVRVSTLPVLLEGDAGRDGDDDSIPTCNQLGLFAKEDIAAGETVLEEYSLLTANNRHKESSCDACGSELPPLSNDDSSAVSCPECYDTIFCDEFCYSRAQDQYHPAVCDTDVDSIAKDPDAADIDQSLYLLLLARLLAMSTHQEIHPLEVNEIKYIWGDFVPSELNDIDCSINAEPPPEWTLPFSFKYNIEIPLHLLEKMEIDIYESLDKHDLWVFNTAYAKFRGTASARKNPRDGRPDVAAVHPFWCLANHDCNPNVTWEWGGKMVLSAREMRPFGNRPGGIKANEEILNHYCDVNLPVQERREWAQGSLGGWCMCERCREESGEAKKGSNGVKGHDEDEVMVNGVH
;
A
#
# COMPACT_ATOMS: atom_id res chain seq x y z
N MET A 1 -37.51 -23.10 3.54
CA MET A 1 -36.13 -23.65 3.53
C MET A 1 -35.60 -23.55 4.95
N ALA A 2 -34.84 -24.53 5.43
CA ALA A 2 -34.26 -24.43 6.77
C ALA A 2 -33.25 -23.28 6.79
N ASN A 3 -33.31 -22.41 7.79
CA ASN A 3 -32.32 -21.34 7.94
C ASN A 3 -30.94 -21.97 8.19
N PRO A 4 -29.87 -21.49 7.52
CA PRO A 4 -28.50 -21.95 7.79
C PRO A 4 -28.18 -21.87 9.28
N LYS A 5 -27.57 -22.91 9.86
CA LYS A 5 -27.15 -22.91 11.27
C LYS A 5 -25.80 -22.18 11.40
N TYR A 6 -25.78 -21.07 12.13
CA TYR A 6 -24.55 -20.36 12.47
C TYR A 6 -23.75 -21.14 13.52
N LEU A 7 -22.44 -21.31 13.32
CA LEU A 7 -21.60 -22.12 14.19
C LEU A 7 -20.57 -21.32 15.00
N THR A 8 -20.11 -20.16 14.53
CA THR A 8 -19.04 -19.39 15.21
C THR A 8 -19.42 -19.06 16.65
N GLY A 9 -18.53 -19.40 17.59
CA GLY A 9 -18.72 -19.21 19.03
C GLY A 9 -19.58 -20.28 19.73
N ASP A 10 -20.21 -21.22 19.00
CA ASP A 10 -21.00 -22.32 19.57
C ASP A 10 -20.21 -23.64 19.53
N VAL A 11 -19.37 -23.85 20.54
CA VAL A 11 -18.49 -25.03 20.66
C VAL A 11 -19.28 -26.36 20.61
N ALA A 12 -20.49 -26.41 21.16
CA ALA A 12 -21.30 -27.62 21.14
C ALA A 12 -21.82 -27.92 19.72
N ALA A 13 -22.31 -26.90 19.02
CA ALA A 13 -22.77 -27.03 17.65
C ALA A 13 -21.63 -27.35 16.67
N ILE A 14 -20.43 -26.79 16.88
CA ILE A 14 -19.23 -27.09 16.09
C ILE A 14 -18.83 -28.56 16.26
N ASN A 15 -18.78 -29.07 17.49
CA ASN A 15 -18.45 -30.49 17.71
C ASN A 15 -19.48 -31.42 17.07
N GLU A 16 -20.78 -31.13 17.23
CA GLU A 16 -21.85 -31.88 16.57
C GLU A 16 -21.71 -31.86 15.04
N PHE A 17 -21.38 -30.70 14.48
CA PHE A 17 -21.11 -30.54 13.05
C PHE A 17 -19.92 -31.40 12.59
N ILE A 18 -18.78 -31.32 13.29
CA ILE A 18 -17.58 -32.09 12.95
C ILE A 18 -17.83 -33.59 13.04
N ASP A 19 -18.56 -34.05 14.06
CA ASP A 19 -18.84 -35.47 14.27
C ASP A 19 -19.80 -36.08 13.25
N ARG A 20 -20.66 -35.25 12.65
CA ARG A 20 -21.62 -35.66 11.62
C ARG A 20 -20.94 -36.14 10.33
N PHE A 21 -19.77 -35.60 10.00
CA PHE A 21 -19.09 -35.85 8.73
C PHE A 21 -17.79 -36.63 8.93
N ASP A 22 -17.44 -37.46 7.95
CA ASP A 22 -16.16 -38.20 7.88
C ASP A 22 -15.17 -37.51 6.94
N VAL A 23 -15.69 -36.82 5.92
CA VAL A 23 -14.90 -36.18 4.86
C VAL A 23 -15.29 -34.71 4.72
N PHE A 24 -14.30 -33.84 4.66
CA PHE A 24 -14.47 -32.42 4.36
C PHE A 24 -13.80 -32.12 3.02
N LEU A 25 -14.59 -31.66 2.06
CA LEU A 25 -14.12 -31.07 0.82
C LEU A 25 -13.96 -29.57 1.07
N LEU A 26 -12.77 -29.02 0.90
CA LEU A 26 -12.47 -27.62 1.19
C LEU A 26 -12.09 -26.90 -0.10
N ASP A 27 -12.74 -25.78 -0.41
CA ASP A 27 -12.11 -24.84 -1.35
C ASP A 27 -10.83 -24.24 -0.74
N CYS A 28 -10.01 -23.63 -1.59
CA CYS A 28 -8.73 -23.04 -1.21
C CYS A 28 -8.79 -21.52 -1.16
N ASP A 29 -8.95 -20.87 -2.32
CA ASP A 29 -9.01 -19.42 -2.43
C ASP A 29 -10.31 -18.92 -1.75
N GLY A 30 -10.23 -17.96 -0.83
CA GLY A 30 -11.39 -17.45 -0.07
C GLY A 30 -11.78 -18.28 1.17
N VAL A 31 -11.23 -19.49 1.32
CA VAL A 31 -11.49 -20.39 2.47
C VAL A 31 -10.25 -20.64 3.32
N ILE A 32 -9.15 -21.01 2.69
CA ILE A 32 -7.86 -21.33 3.34
C ILE A 32 -6.97 -20.09 3.31
N TRP A 33 -6.97 -19.34 2.20
CA TRP A 33 -6.12 -18.17 2.01
C TRP A 33 -6.75 -17.12 1.07
N SER A 34 -6.13 -15.93 1.07
CA SER A 34 -6.26 -14.92 0.03
C SER A 34 -4.87 -14.59 -0.53
N GLY A 35 -4.62 -14.87 -1.81
CA GLY A 35 -3.26 -14.80 -2.37
C GLY A 35 -2.31 -15.74 -1.63
N ASP A 36 -1.25 -15.20 -1.03
CA ASP A 36 -0.27 -15.95 -0.22
C ASP A 36 -0.48 -15.79 1.30
N HIS A 37 -1.58 -15.15 1.73
CA HIS A 37 -1.94 -15.00 3.13
C HIS A 37 -2.93 -16.07 3.59
N VAL A 38 -2.52 -16.96 4.48
CA VAL A 38 -3.39 -17.98 5.12
C VAL A 38 -4.29 -17.31 6.16
N TYR A 39 -5.60 -17.60 6.12
CA TYR A 39 -6.52 -17.07 7.13
C TYR A 39 -6.23 -17.65 8.51
N GLU A 40 -6.45 -16.83 9.54
CA GLU A 40 -6.23 -17.20 10.94
C GLU A 40 -7.00 -18.47 11.35
N GLY A 41 -6.33 -19.39 12.07
CA GLY A 41 -6.93 -20.59 12.63
C GLY A 41 -7.12 -21.75 11.63
N VAL A 42 -6.74 -21.57 10.36
CA VAL A 42 -6.92 -22.58 9.31
C VAL A 42 -6.07 -23.82 9.55
N ILE A 43 -4.79 -23.66 9.91
CA ILE A 43 -3.87 -24.78 10.16
C ILE A 43 -4.38 -25.60 11.35
N GLU A 44 -4.74 -24.92 12.44
CA GLU A 44 -5.28 -25.51 13.66
C GLU A 44 -6.59 -26.25 13.38
N THR A 45 -7.45 -25.70 12.52
CA THR A 45 -8.68 -26.35 12.10
C THR A 45 -8.40 -27.63 11.30
N LEU A 46 -7.46 -27.60 10.36
CA LEU A 46 -7.08 -28.78 9.58
C LEU A 46 -6.48 -29.87 10.48
N GLU A 47 -5.64 -29.50 11.45
CA GLU A 47 -5.09 -30.41 12.44
C GLU A 47 -6.16 -30.98 13.37
N LEU A 48 -7.11 -30.16 13.83
CA LEU A 48 -8.25 -30.60 14.62
C LEU A 48 -9.07 -31.66 13.86
N LEU A 49 -9.43 -31.38 12.60
CA LEU A 49 -10.16 -32.32 11.76
C LEU A 49 -9.38 -33.64 11.62
N ARG A 50 -8.09 -33.58 11.33
CA ARG A 50 -7.24 -34.79 11.23
C ARG A 50 -7.13 -35.56 12.54
N SER A 51 -6.96 -34.87 13.67
CA SER A 51 -6.89 -35.49 14.99
C SER A 51 -8.20 -36.21 15.38
N ARG A 52 -9.33 -35.74 14.86
CA ARG A 52 -10.66 -36.37 14.97
C ARG A 52 -10.89 -37.48 13.94
N GLY A 53 -9.85 -37.90 13.21
CA GLY A 53 -9.90 -38.95 12.20
C GLY A 53 -10.67 -38.57 10.94
N LYS A 54 -10.85 -37.27 10.67
CA LYS A 54 -11.56 -36.76 9.49
C LYS A 54 -10.62 -36.69 8.30
N LYS A 55 -11.13 -36.98 7.10
CA LYS A 55 -10.40 -36.85 5.84
C LYS A 55 -10.64 -35.46 5.25
N THR A 56 -9.56 -34.76 4.92
CA THR A 56 -9.59 -33.44 4.27
C THR A 56 -9.18 -33.58 2.80
N VAL A 57 -9.97 -33.01 1.89
CA VAL A 57 -9.66 -32.99 0.45
C VAL A 57 -9.80 -31.55 -0.05
N PHE A 58 -8.75 -31.02 -0.66
CA PHE A 58 -8.72 -29.67 -1.19
C PHE A 58 -9.25 -29.66 -2.63
N VAL A 59 -10.39 -28.99 -2.86
CA VAL A 59 -11.11 -28.99 -4.12
C VAL A 59 -11.18 -27.56 -4.68
N THR A 60 -10.33 -27.24 -5.65
CA THR A 60 -10.20 -25.89 -6.22
C THR A 60 -10.62 -25.82 -7.69
N ASN A 61 -11.28 -24.72 -8.07
CA ASN A 61 -11.58 -24.41 -9.46
C ASN A 61 -10.41 -23.75 -10.20
N ASN A 62 -9.43 -23.22 -9.50
CA ASN A 62 -8.31 -22.53 -10.12
C ASN A 62 -7.39 -23.53 -10.87
N SER A 63 -7.36 -23.41 -12.20
CA SER A 63 -6.61 -24.29 -13.09
C SER A 63 -5.22 -23.77 -13.44
N THR A 64 -4.77 -22.67 -12.84
CA THR A 64 -3.48 -22.05 -13.18
C THR A 64 -2.29 -22.85 -12.65
N LYS A 65 -2.50 -23.64 -11.59
CA LYS A 65 -1.49 -24.46 -10.93
C LYS A 65 -1.86 -25.94 -10.99
N SER A 66 -0.85 -26.81 -11.11
CA SER A 66 -1.02 -28.26 -10.98
C SER A 66 -1.14 -28.67 -9.51
N ARG A 67 -1.51 -29.93 -9.24
CA ARG A 67 -1.52 -30.51 -7.89
C ARG A 67 -0.15 -30.46 -7.24
N GLN A 68 0.92 -30.65 -8.02
CA GLN A 68 2.29 -30.58 -7.51
C GLN A 68 2.69 -29.15 -7.12
N GLU A 69 2.24 -28.15 -7.89
CA GLU A 69 2.45 -26.74 -7.58
C GLU A 69 1.61 -26.28 -6.39
N TYR A 70 0.37 -26.76 -6.27
CA TYR A 70 -0.42 -26.56 -5.06
C TYR A 70 0.24 -27.20 -3.85
N LEU A 71 0.76 -28.43 -3.94
CA LEU A 71 1.48 -29.05 -2.83
C LEU A 71 2.68 -28.20 -2.39
N LYS A 72 3.44 -27.64 -3.35
CA LYS A 72 4.52 -26.69 -3.04
C LYS A 72 3.99 -25.45 -2.32
N LYS A 73 2.86 -24.88 -2.77
CA LYS A 73 2.20 -23.74 -2.12
C LYS A 73 1.76 -24.09 -0.70
N PHE A 74 1.02 -25.18 -0.50
CA PHE A 74 0.60 -25.64 0.83
C PHE A 74 1.81 -25.83 1.76
N THR A 75 2.89 -26.45 1.26
CA THR A 75 4.15 -26.63 2.02
C THR A 75 4.79 -25.30 2.39
N GLY A 76 4.89 -24.35 1.44
CA GLY A 76 5.43 -23.02 1.69
C GLY A 76 4.61 -22.20 2.69
N LEU A 77 3.31 -22.47 2.77
CA LEU A 77 2.38 -21.84 3.72
C LEU A 77 2.24 -22.61 5.04
N GLY A 78 3.08 -23.64 5.27
CA GLY A 78 3.08 -24.40 6.52
C GLY A 78 1.88 -25.33 6.71
N ILE A 79 1.10 -25.60 5.67
CA ILE A 79 -0.06 -26.51 5.73
C ILE A 79 0.40 -27.93 5.36
N PRO A 80 0.44 -28.88 6.31
CA PRO A 80 0.81 -30.25 5.99
C PRO A 80 -0.23 -30.82 5.02
N SER A 81 0.18 -31.33 3.87
CA SER A 81 -0.74 -31.91 2.88
C SER A 81 -0.04 -32.95 2.01
N ASP A 82 -0.82 -33.86 1.43
CA ASP A 82 -0.36 -34.81 0.41
C ASP A 82 -0.91 -34.38 -0.97
N VAL A 83 -0.15 -34.62 -2.05
CA VAL A 83 -0.62 -34.38 -3.43
C VAL A 83 -1.91 -35.13 -3.73
N GLU A 84 -2.13 -36.28 -3.08
CA GLU A 84 -3.34 -37.07 -3.25
C GLU A 84 -4.58 -36.42 -2.60
N GLU A 85 -4.40 -35.53 -1.63
CA GLU A 85 -5.48 -34.74 -1.01
C GLU A 85 -5.93 -33.57 -1.89
N ILE A 86 -5.18 -33.22 -2.94
CA ILE A 86 -5.45 -32.06 -3.80
C ILE A 86 -6.19 -32.50 -5.07
N PHE A 87 -7.33 -31.86 -5.33
CA PHE A 87 -8.20 -32.14 -6.47
C PHE A 87 -8.63 -30.85 -7.18
N GLY A 88 -7.80 -30.40 -8.13
CA GLY A 88 -8.08 -29.21 -8.92
C GLY A 88 -8.88 -29.48 -10.20
N SER A 89 -9.52 -28.43 -10.75
CA SER A 89 -10.24 -28.47 -12.03
C SER A 89 -9.37 -28.89 -13.23
N ALA A 90 -8.09 -28.52 -13.25
CA ALA A 90 -7.12 -28.98 -14.26
C ALA A 90 -6.93 -30.50 -14.24
N TYR A 91 -6.85 -31.09 -13.04
CA TYR A 91 -6.72 -32.53 -12.87
C TYR A 91 -8.02 -33.25 -13.24
N SER A 92 -9.16 -32.72 -12.79
CA SER A 92 -10.50 -33.19 -13.17
C SER A 92 -10.65 -33.23 -14.70
N ALA A 93 -10.21 -32.19 -15.40
CA ALA A 93 -10.24 -32.12 -16.85
C ALA A 93 -9.38 -33.20 -17.52
N SER A 94 -8.15 -33.40 -17.01
CA SER A 94 -7.23 -34.40 -17.53
C SER A 94 -7.76 -35.82 -17.34
N ILE A 95 -8.34 -36.12 -16.18
CA ILE A 95 -9.00 -37.39 -15.89
C ILE A 95 -10.20 -37.62 -16.79
N TYR A 96 -11.04 -36.60 -16.98
CA TYR A 96 -12.18 -36.68 -17.88
C TYR A 96 -11.74 -37.00 -19.31
N ILE A 97 -10.74 -36.30 -19.82
CA ILE A 97 -10.21 -36.52 -21.18
C ILE A 97 -9.63 -37.93 -21.32
N SER A 98 -8.81 -38.35 -20.36
CA SER A 98 -8.12 -39.66 -20.37
C SER A 98 -9.09 -40.85 -20.21
N ARG A 99 -10.07 -40.75 -19.31
CA ARG A 99 -10.88 -41.91 -18.88
C ARG A 99 -12.28 -41.94 -19.44
N ILE A 100 -12.88 -40.77 -19.70
CA ILE A 100 -14.28 -40.65 -20.14
C ILE A 100 -14.34 -40.33 -21.63
N LEU A 101 -13.69 -39.24 -22.06
CA LEU A 101 -13.75 -38.79 -23.45
C LEU A 101 -12.96 -39.71 -24.39
N LYS A 102 -11.77 -40.17 -23.96
CA LYS A 102 -10.88 -41.08 -24.70
C LYS A 102 -10.70 -40.67 -26.17
N LEU A 103 -10.01 -39.55 -26.39
CA LEU A 103 -9.77 -39.07 -27.74
C LEU A 103 -8.98 -40.10 -28.57
N GLU A 104 -9.51 -40.46 -29.74
CA GLU A 104 -8.92 -41.47 -30.63
C GLU A 104 -8.01 -40.83 -31.68
N ALA A 105 -6.93 -41.54 -32.05
CA ALA A 105 -6.09 -41.13 -33.17
C ALA A 105 -6.89 -41.13 -34.49
N PRO A 106 -6.70 -40.14 -35.39
CA PRO A 106 -5.66 -39.12 -35.36
C PRO A 106 -5.98 -37.88 -34.51
N LYS A 107 -7.21 -37.72 -33.97
CA LYS A 107 -7.67 -36.51 -33.26
C LYS A 107 -7.53 -36.64 -31.74
N ASN A 108 -6.36 -37.02 -31.26
CA ASN A 108 -6.09 -37.29 -29.85
C ASN A 108 -5.40 -36.16 -29.08
N LYS A 109 -5.22 -34.97 -29.69
CA LYS A 109 -4.53 -33.82 -29.10
C LYS A 109 -5.50 -32.76 -28.57
N VAL A 110 -5.08 -32.08 -27.51
CA VAL A 110 -5.82 -30.98 -26.88
C VAL A 110 -5.19 -29.63 -27.25
N PHE A 111 -6.00 -28.67 -27.68
CA PHE A 111 -5.59 -27.27 -27.75
C PHE A 111 -5.97 -26.57 -26.44
N VAL A 112 -4.96 -26.07 -25.72
CA VAL A 112 -5.13 -25.44 -24.40
C VAL A 112 -5.25 -23.93 -24.56
N VAL A 113 -6.30 -23.37 -23.96
CA VAL A 113 -6.40 -21.93 -23.65
C VAL A 113 -6.32 -21.83 -22.14
N GLY A 114 -5.15 -21.51 -21.59
CA GLY A 114 -4.90 -21.61 -20.16
C GLY A 114 -3.42 -21.59 -19.78
N GLU A 115 -3.16 -21.61 -18.47
CA GLU A 115 -1.82 -21.58 -17.88
C GLU A 115 -1.18 -22.98 -17.68
N ALA A 116 0.08 -22.99 -17.25
CA ALA A 116 0.95 -24.18 -17.13
C ALA A 116 0.36 -25.31 -16.26
N GLY A 117 -0.48 -25.00 -15.27
CA GLY A 117 -1.13 -25.99 -14.43
C GLY A 117 -1.95 -27.02 -15.22
N ILE A 118 -2.65 -26.57 -16.27
CA ILE A 118 -3.41 -27.45 -17.17
C ILE A 118 -2.46 -28.38 -17.92
N GLU A 119 -1.38 -27.84 -18.46
CA GLU A 119 -0.40 -28.60 -19.23
C GLU A 119 0.25 -29.72 -18.41
N GLN A 120 0.62 -29.41 -17.17
CA GLN A 120 1.25 -30.36 -16.26
C GLN A 120 0.30 -31.52 -15.91
N GLU A 121 -0.98 -31.25 -15.67
CA GLU A 121 -1.97 -32.30 -15.41
C GLU A 121 -2.25 -33.14 -16.67
N LEU A 122 -2.34 -32.52 -17.85
CA LEU A 122 -2.47 -33.25 -19.12
C LEU A 122 -1.27 -34.16 -19.37
N LYS A 123 -0.04 -33.67 -19.11
CA LYS A 123 1.20 -34.48 -19.17
C LYS A 123 1.13 -35.66 -18.20
N SER A 124 0.63 -35.46 -16.98
CA SER A 124 0.53 -36.51 -15.97
C SER A 124 -0.37 -37.68 -16.39
N GLU A 125 -1.37 -37.41 -17.23
CA GLU A 125 -2.28 -38.41 -17.80
C GLU A 125 -1.88 -38.83 -19.24
N ASN A 126 -0.68 -38.45 -19.70
CA ASN A 126 -0.13 -38.75 -21.04
C ASN A 126 -1.01 -38.25 -22.20
N ILE A 127 -1.67 -37.10 -22.04
CA ILE A 127 -2.50 -36.48 -23.07
C ILE A 127 -1.64 -35.49 -23.87
N PRO A 128 -1.50 -35.65 -25.21
CA PRO A 128 -0.76 -34.69 -26.02
C PRO A 128 -1.55 -33.38 -26.15
N PHE A 129 -0.85 -32.26 -26.11
CA PHE A 129 -1.46 -30.93 -26.22
C PHE A 129 -0.55 -29.92 -26.92
N ILE A 130 -1.14 -28.83 -27.39
CA ILE A 130 -0.49 -27.62 -27.92
C ILE A 130 -1.24 -26.37 -27.40
N GLY A 131 -0.66 -25.18 -27.58
CA GLY A 131 -1.22 -23.93 -27.06
C GLY A 131 -0.71 -23.63 -25.65
N GLY A 132 -1.57 -23.10 -24.78
CA GLY A 132 -1.26 -22.79 -23.39
C GLY A 132 -0.15 -21.74 -23.24
N THR A 133 0.97 -22.14 -22.65
CA THR A 133 2.14 -21.30 -22.36
C THR A 133 3.16 -21.21 -23.47
N ASP A 134 2.97 -21.95 -24.58
CA ASP A 134 3.85 -21.93 -25.73
C ASP A 134 3.96 -20.50 -26.32
N PRO A 135 5.19 -19.93 -26.41
CA PRO A 135 5.43 -18.60 -26.97
C PRO A 135 4.85 -18.40 -28.38
N ALA A 136 4.75 -19.46 -29.19
CA ALA A 136 4.16 -19.39 -30.53
C ALA A 136 2.69 -18.92 -30.51
N PHE A 137 1.99 -19.12 -29.38
CA PHE A 137 0.61 -18.71 -29.16
C PHE A 137 0.47 -17.53 -28.18
N ARG A 138 1.56 -17.03 -27.58
CA ARG A 138 1.60 -15.86 -26.68
C ARG A 138 2.17 -14.61 -27.36
N ARG A 139 1.65 -14.33 -28.56
CA ARG A 139 1.98 -13.14 -29.35
C ARG A 139 0.74 -12.60 -30.02
N ASP A 140 0.86 -11.38 -30.54
CA ASP A 140 -0.19 -10.80 -31.37
C ASP A 140 -0.37 -11.57 -32.68
N ILE A 141 -1.60 -11.56 -33.18
CA ILE A 141 -1.97 -12.17 -34.45
C ILE A 141 -1.39 -11.35 -35.61
N THR A 142 -0.87 -12.01 -36.65
CA THR A 142 -0.34 -11.37 -37.85
C THR A 142 -1.27 -11.54 -39.05
N PRO A 143 -1.11 -10.76 -40.14
CA PRO A 143 -1.85 -10.96 -41.39
C PRO A 143 -1.75 -12.38 -41.96
N GLU A 144 -0.59 -13.03 -41.82
CA GLU A 144 -0.36 -14.40 -42.27
C GLU A 144 -1.17 -15.42 -41.46
N ASP A 145 -1.33 -15.19 -40.15
CA ASP A 145 -2.13 -16.06 -39.29
C ASP A 145 -3.59 -16.09 -39.73
N PHE A 146 -4.18 -14.94 -40.09
CA PHE A 146 -5.55 -14.88 -40.58
C PHE A 146 -5.75 -15.79 -41.80
N LYS A 147 -4.80 -15.76 -42.75
CA LYS A 147 -4.86 -16.60 -43.95
C LYS A 147 -4.70 -18.09 -43.58
N GLY A 148 -3.68 -18.42 -42.79
CA GLY A 148 -3.37 -19.80 -42.44
C GLY A 148 -4.40 -20.45 -41.52
N LEU A 149 -5.07 -19.67 -40.67
CA LEU A 149 -6.20 -20.13 -39.86
C LEU A 149 -7.46 -20.35 -40.71
N ALA A 150 -7.72 -19.47 -41.68
CA ALA A 150 -8.87 -19.57 -42.56
C ALA A 150 -8.79 -20.79 -43.49
N ASP A 151 -7.63 -21.02 -44.13
CA ASP A 151 -7.42 -22.19 -44.98
C ASP A 151 -7.10 -23.48 -44.19
N GLY A 152 -6.73 -23.34 -42.91
CA GLY A 152 -6.44 -24.43 -41.99
C GLY A 152 -5.00 -24.93 -42.07
N SER A 153 -4.10 -24.29 -42.83
CA SER A 153 -2.69 -24.65 -42.93
C SER A 153 -1.91 -24.45 -41.62
N LEU A 154 -2.38 -23.57 -40.73
CA LEU A 154 -1.80 -23.36 -39.39
C LEU A 154 -2.46 -24.20 -38.30
N LEU A 155 -3.44 -25.03 -38.64
CA LEU A 155 -4.11 -25.89 -37.67
C LEU A 155 -3.45 -27.25 -37.63
N ASP A 156 -3.20 -27.74 -36.42
CA ASP A 156 -2.74 -29.10 -36.21
C ASP A 156 -3.93 -30.07 -36.42
N PRO A 157 -3.86 -30.98 -37.42
CA PRO A 157 -4.96 -31.88 -37.71
C PRO A 157 -5.24 -32.91 -36.61
N GLU A 158 -4.31 -33.07 -35.66
CA GLU A 158 -4.45 -34.00 -34.53
C GLU A 158 -5.26 -33.41 -33.37
N VAL A 159 -5.58 -32.12 -33.39
CA VAL A 159 -6.40 -31.50 -32.34
C VAL A 159 -7.85 -31.95 -32.45
N GLY A 160 -8.29 -32.69 -31.42
CA GLY A 160 -9.66 -33.17 -31.27
C GLY A 160 -10.45 -32.48 -30.16
N CYS A 161 -9.80 -31.67 -29.32
CA CYS A 161 -10.42 -31.04 -28.15
C CYS A 161 -9.84 -29.65 -27.91
N VAL A 162 -10.69 -28.69 -27.54
CA VAL A 162 -10.30 -27.40 -26.99
C VAL A 162 -10.64 -27.39 -25.51
N LEU A 163 -9.64 -27.19 -24.66
CA LEU A 163 -9.81 -27.07 -23.21
C LEU A 163 -9.52 -25.62 -22.79
N ALA A 164 -10.56 -24.92 -22.33
CA ALA A 164 -10.46 -23.54 -21.85
C ALA A 164 -10.38 -23.48 -20.33
N GLY A 165 -9.43 -22.70 -19.80
CA GLY A 165 -9.30 -22.36 -18.39
C GLY A 165 -8.91 -20.90 -18.23
N LEU A 166 -8.51 -20.53 -17.01
CA LEU A 166 -7.95 -19.19 -16.77
C LEU A 166 -6.59 -19.07 -17.47
N ASP A 167 -6.42 -18.02 -18.26
CA ASP A 167 -5.22 -17.71 -19.05
C ASP A 167 -4.91 -16.21 -18.88
N PHE A 168 -3.81 -15.87 -18.24
CA PHE A 168 -3.39 -14.46 -18.07
C PHE A 168 -2.81 -13.88 -19.35
N HIS A 169 -2.54 -14.73 -20.35
CA HIS A 169 -2.01 -14.39 -21.66
C HIS A 169 -3.02 -14.75 -22.74
N PHE A 170 -4.30 -14.57 -22.44
CA PHE A 170 -5.39 -14.73 -23.41
C PHE A 170 -5.30 -13.63 -24.47
N ASN A 171 -5.29 -14.01 -25.74
CA ASN A 171 -5.15 -13.09 -26.85
C ASN A 171 -6.04 -13.52 -28.03
N TYR A 172 -6.13 -12.66 -29.03
CA TYR A 172 -6.95 -12.90 -30.22
C TYR A 172 -6.46 -14.11 -31.04
N LEU A 173 -5.14 -14.39 -31.05
CA LEU A 173 -4.57 -15.53 -31.77
C LEU A 173 -5.06 -16.87 -31.18
N LYS A 174 -4.96 -17.05 -29.86
CA LYS A 174 -5.48 -18.24 -29.16
C LYS A 174 -6.98 -18.40 -29.35
N LEU A 175 -7.73 -17.29 -29.21
CA LEU A 175 -9.17 -17.27 -29.45
C LEU A 175 -9.50 -17.73 -30.88
N SER A 176 -8.75 -17.25 -31.86
CA SER A 176 -8.95 -17.60 -33.28
C SER A 176 -8.62 -19.07 -33.57
N HIS A 177 -7.50 -19.60 -33.03
CA HIS A 177 -7.19 -21.03 -33.12
C HIS A 177 -8.28 -21.90 -32.49
N ALA A 178 -8.67 -21.60 -31.25
CA ALA A 178 -9.72 -22.32 -30.55
C ALA A 178 -11.04 -22.31 -31.35
N LEU A 179 -11.45 -21.15 -31.86
CA LEU A 179 -12.65 -21.03 -32.71
C LEU A 179 -12.54 -21.91 -33.96
N GLN A 180 -11.39 -21.90 -34.66
CA GLN A 180 -11.22 -22.72 -35.86
C GLN A 180 -11.24 -24.22 -35.56
N TYR A 181 -10.63 -24.67 -34.46
CA TYR A 181 -10.71 -26.06 -34.03
C TYR A 181 -12.16 -26.47 -33.71
N LEU A 182 -12.90 -25.64 -32.97
CA LEU A 182 -14.30 -25.89 -32.64
C LEU A 182 -15.19 -25.95 -33.89
N ARG A 183 -15.01 -25.02 -34.85
CA ARG A 183 -15.75 -25.05 -36.13
C ARG A 183 -15.44 -26.29 -36.97
N ARG A 184 -14.31 -26.95 -36.72
CA ARG A 184 -13.88 -28.20 -37.38
C ARG A 184 -14.17 -29.45 -36.54
N GLY A 185 -15.03 -29.32 -35.53
CA GLY A 185 -15.59 -30.43 -34.76
C GLY A 185 -14.74 -30.90 -33.59
N ALA A 186 -13.82 -30.07 -33.09
CA ALA A 186 -13.17 -30.34 -31.80
C ALA A 186 -14.20 -30.26 -30.66
N VAL A 187 -14.05 -31.10 -29.65
CA VAL A 187 -14.88 -31.09 -28.43
C VAL A 187 -14.55 -29.83 -27.61
N PHE A 188 -15.57 -29.18 -27.05
CA PHE A 188 -15.38 -27.99 -26.22
C PHE A 188 -15.49 -28.32 -24.73
N LEU A 189 -14.39 -28.19 -24.00
CA LEU A 189 -14.31 -28.39 -22.55
C LEU A 189 -13.86 -27.11 -21.85
N ALA A 190 -14.26 -26.95 -20.59
CA ALA A 190 -13.76 -25.90 -19.72
C ALA A 190 -13.34 -26.46 -18.36
N THR A 191 -12.24 -25.96 -17.79
CA THR A 191 -11.81 -26.36 -16.44
C THR A 191 -12.83 -25.90 -15.41
N ASN A 192 -13.31 -24.66 -15.48
CA ASN A 192 -14.44 -24.13 -14.74
C ASN A 192 -15.13 -23.02 -15.55
N VAL A 193 -16.26 -22.52 -15.06
CA VAL A 193 -17.03 -21.44 -15.72
C VAL A 193 -17.22 -20.23 -14.80
N ASP A 194 -16.31 -20.06 -13.85
CA ASP A 194 -16.38 -18.97 -12.87
C ASP A 194 -16.18 -17.65 -13.62
N SER A 195 -17.15 -16.74 -13.49
CA SER A 195 -17.13 -15.44 -14.16
C SER A 195 -15.99 -14.56 -13.65
N THR A 196 -15.63 -14.72 -12.38
CA THR A 196 -14.67 -13.89 -11.66
C THR A 196 -13.62 -14.73 -10.94
N PHE A 197 -12.41 -14.18 -10.84
CA PHE A 197 -11.29 -14.68 -10.06
C PHE A 197 -11.00 -13.71 -8.91
N PRO A 198 -11.23 -14.09 -7.64
CA PRO A 198 -11.03 -13.21 -6.49
C PRO A 198 -9.55 -13.10 -6.09
N MET A 199 -9.10 -11.88 -5.77
CA MET A 199 -7.79 -11.55 -5.19
C MET A 199 -7.99 -10.58 -4.02
N SER A 200 -6.95 -10.32 -3.20
CA SER A 200 -7.03 -9.71 -1.86
C SER A 200 -7.72 -8.35 -1.72
N ASN A 201 -8.14 -7.67 -2.80
CA ASN A 201 -8.99 -6.47 -2.76
C ASN A 201 -9.92 -6.29 -4.00
N GLY A 202 -10.21 -7.34 -4.77
CA GLY A 202 -11.04 -7.22 -5.99
C GLY A 202 -11.32 -8.51 -6.76
N PHE A 203 -12.08 -8.38 -7.86
CA PHE A 203 -12.43 -9.47 -8.78
C PHE A 203 -11.84 -9.23 -10.17
N PHE A 204 -11.16 -10.23 -10.71
CA PHE A 204 -10.62 -10.24 -12.08
C PHE A 204 -11.46 -11.17 -12.97
N PRO A 205 -11.32 -11.14 -14.31
CA PRO A 205 -11.96 -12.12 -15.19
C PRO A 205 -11.54 -13.55 -14.83
N GLY A 206 -12.53 -14.40 -14.53
CA GLY A 206 -12.31 -15.83 -14.28
C GLY A 206 -12.28 -16.66 -15.57
N ALA A 207 -12.09 -17.98 -15.45
CA ALA A 207 -12.03 -18.88 -16.61
C ALA A 207 -13.32 -18.89 -17.44
N GLY A 208 -14.48 -18.68 -16.81
CA GLY A 208 -15.75 -18.51 -17.49
C GLY A 208 -15.73 -17.33 -18.46
N SER A 209 -15.14 -16.21 -18.04
CA SER A 209 -14.98 -15.01 -18.87
C SER A 209 -14.05 -15.26 -20.06
N ILE A 210 -13.01 -16.09 -19.91
CA ILE A 210 -12.13 -16.51 -21.01
C ILE A 210 -12.86 -17.38 -22.04
N SER A 211 -13.77 -18.26 -21.58
CA SER A 211 -14.54 -19.13 -22.48
C SER A 211 -15.69 -18.42 -23.20
N MET A 212 -16.17 -17.29 -22.67
CA MET A 212 -17.38 -16.62 -23.14
C MET A 212 -17.34 -16.14 -24.60
N PRO A 213 -16.23 -15.58 -25.12
CA PRO A 213 -16.13 -15.22 -26.54
C PRO A 213 -16.29 -16.43 -27.47
N LEU A 214 -15.76 -17.60 -27.10
CA LEU A 214 -15.93 -18.84 -27.86
C LEU A 214 -17.37 -19.33 -27.83
N ILE A 215 -18.02 -19.26 -26.66
CA ILE A 215 -19.45 -19.60 -26.52
C ILE A 215 -20.29 -18.71 -27.42
N TYR A 216 -20.03 -17.40 -27.41
CA TYR A 216 -20.76 -16.44 -28.22
C TYR A 216 -20.55 -16.69 -29.72
N ALA A 217 -19.31 -16.91 -30.15
CA ALA A 217 -18.97 -17.12 -31.56
C ALA A 217 -19.45 -18.46 -32.12
N THR A 218 -19.51 -19.51 -31.30
CA THR A 218 -19.89 -20.87 -31.74
C THR A 218 -21.33 -21.25 -31.44
N GLY A 219 -21.98 -20.58 -30.47
CA GLY A 219 -23.25 -21.01 -29.87
C GLY A 219 -23.14 -22.30 -29.04
N GLN A 220 -21.94 -22.86 -28.87
CA GLN A 220 -21.72 -24.10 -28.13
C GLN A 220 -21.28 -23.79 -26.69
N LYS A 221 -21.89 -24.47 -25.72
CA LYS A 221 -21.48 -24.38 -24.31
C LYS A 221 -20.43 -25.46 -24.01
N PRO A 222 -19.30 -25.15 -23.35
CA PRO A 222 -18.33 -26.15 -22.97
C PRO A 222 -18.90 -27.06 -21.88
N VAL A 223 -18.42 -28.30 -21.83
CA VAL A 223 -18.61 -29.15 -20.64
C VAL A 223 -17.65 -28.67 -19.56
N ALA A 224 -18.19 -28.12 -18.47
CA ALA A 224 -17.42 -27.65 -17.32
C ALA A 224 -16.98 -28.84 -16.44
N LEU A 225 -15.72 -28.84 -16.02
CA LEU A 225 -15.10 -29.94 -15.27
C LEU A 225 -14.68 -29.54 -13.84
N GLY A 226 -15.14 -28.38 -13.40
CA GLY A 226 -14.98 -27.81 -12.06
C GLY A 226 -16.33 -27.62 -11.38
N LYS A 227 -16.32 -27.23 -10.10
CA LYS A 227 -17.52 -26.92 -9.30
C LYS A 227 -18.39 -25.87 -10.05
N PRO A 228 -19.73 -26.00 -10.10
CA PRO A 228 -20.58 -27.00 -9.45
C PRO A 228 -20.82 -28.30 -10.27
N SER A 229 -20.01 -28.58 -11.30
CA SER A 229 -20.23 -29.72 -12.20
C SER A 229 -20.24 -31.07 -11.49
N GLN A 230 -21.28 -31.87 -11.74
CA GLN A 230 -21.36 -33.24 -11.23
C GLN A 230 -20.29 -34.17 -11.83
N ALA A 231 -19.72 -33.83 -12.98
CA ALA A 231 -18.57 -34.58 -13.51
C ALA A 231 -17.36 -34.52 -12.57
N MET A 232 -17.13 -33.36 -11.91
CA MET A 232 -16.09 -33.25 -10.88
C MET A 232 -16.47 -34.04 -9.64
N MET A 233 -17.73 -34.00 -9.20
CA MET A 233 -18.21 -34.74 -8.03
C MET A 233 -18.00 -36.25 -8.21
N ASP A 234 -18.38 -36.79 -9.36
CA ASP A 234 -18.21 -38.22 -9.67
C ASP A 234 -16.72 -38.61 -9.72
N ALA A 235 -15.85 -37.71 -10.20
CA ALA A 235 -14.40 -37.93 -10.22
C ALA A 235 -13.79 -37.90 -8.79
N VAL A 236 -14.21 -36.96 -7.94
CA VAL A 236 -13.84 -36.90 -6.52
C VAL A 236 -14.32 -38.17 -5.81
N GLU A 237 -15.57 -38.58 -6.01
CA GLU A 237 -16.12 -39.79 -5.40
C GLU A 237 -15.36 -41.05 -5.85
N GLY A 238 -15.10 -41.19 -7.15
CA GLY A 238 -14.35 -42.33 -7.68
C GLY A 238 -12.92 -42.42 -7.13
N LYS A 239 -12.24 -41.28 -6.93
CA LYS A 239 -10.89 -41.24 -6.38
C LYS A 239 -10.86 -41.52 -4.89
N PHE A 240 -11.72 -40.85 -4.11
CA PHE A 240 -11.65 -40.85 -2.65
C PHE A 240 -12.55 -41.89 -1.99
N GLN A 241 -13.43 -42.54 -2.76
CA GLN A 241 -14.42 -43.52 -2.31
C GLN A 241 -15.23 -43.00 -1.10
N LEU A 242 -15.65 -41.74 -1.18
CA LEU A 242 -16.35 -41.05 -0.09
C LEU A 242 -17.82 -41.47 0.00
N ASN A 243 -18.37 -41.42 1.21
CA ASN A 243 -19.81 -41.51 1.42
C ASN A 243 -20.41 -40.09 1.37
N ARG A 244 -21.17 -39.79 0.31
CA ARG A 244 -21.78 -38.46 0.10
C ARG A 244 -22.57 -37.98 1.32
N GLU A 245 -23.38 -38.85 1.95
CA GLU A 245 -24.20 -38.49 3.12
C GLU A 245 -23.40 -38.12 4.38
N ARG A 246 -22.13 -38.56 4.44
CA ARG A 246 -21.18 -38.25 5.53
C ARG A 246 -20.05 -37.33 5.05
N THR A 247 -20.26 -36.59 3.97
CA THR A 247 -19.30 -35.62 3.42
C THR A 247 -19.87 -34.22 3.49
N CYS A 248 -19.03 -33.23 3.82
CA CYS A 248 -19.39 -31.81 3.83
C CYS A 248 -18.53 -31.03 2.84
N MET A 249 -19.14 -30.14 2.06
CA MET A 249 -18.42 -29.14 1.26
C MET A 249 -18.28 -27.84 2.06
N ILE A 250 -17.07 -27.31 2.15
CA ILE A 250 -16.71 -26.03 2.75
C ILE A 250 -16.28 -25.08 1.63
N GLY A 251 -16.94 -23.94 1.51
CA GLY A 251 -16.69 -22.97 0.44
C GLY A 251 -17.13 -21.57 0.82
N ASP A 252 -16.69 -20.58 0.06
CA ASP A 252 -17.04 -19.17 0.23
C ASP A 252 -18.06 -18.69 -0.82
N ARG A 253 -18.34 -19.50 -1.85
CA ARG A 253 -19.17 -19.08 -2.99
C ARG A 253 -20.42 -19.95 -3.19
N LEU A 254 -21.58 -19.31 -3.35
CA LEU A 254 -22.88 -19.99 -3.43
C LEU A 254 -23.11 -20.76 -4.73
N ASP A 255 -22.82 -20.14 -5.87
CA ASP A 255 -23.07 -20.68 -7.22
C ASP A 255 -22.07 -21.77 -7.63
N THR A 256 -20.95 -21.89 -6.92
CA THR A 256 -19.94 -22.95 -7.09
C THR A 256 -20.00 -23.95 -5.94
N ASP A 257 -19.53 -23.61 -4.74
CA ASP A 257 -19.26 -24.59 -3.68
C ASP A 257 -20.52 -25.10 -3.02
N ILE A 258 -21.39 -24.18 -2.59
CA ILE A 258 -22.62 -24.57 -1.90
C ILE A 258 -23.53 -25.30 -2.87
N LYS A 259 -23.65 -24.81 -4.11
CA LYS A 259 -24.36 -25.51 -5.18
C LYS A 259 -23.74 -26.87 -5.50
N PHE A 260 -22.41 -26.99 -5.54
CA PHE A 260 -21.71 -28.27 -5.75
C PHE A 260 -22.08 -29.31 -4.70
N GLY A 261 -22.08 -28.92 -3.42
CA GLY A 261 -22.46 -29.80 -2.33
C GLY A 261 -23.94 -30.17 -2.33
N VAL A 262 -24.82 -29.21 -2.60
CA VAL A 262 -26.28 -29.43 -2.67
C VAL A 262 -26.66 -30.33 -3.84
N GLU A 263 -26.21 -30.02 -5.06
CA GLU A 263 -26.50 -30.82 -6.26
C GLU A 263 -25.80 -32.18 -6.19
N GLY A 264 -24.62 -32.23 -5.57
CA GLY A 264 -23.87 -33.45 -5.28
C GLY A 264 -24.50 -34.34 -4.21
N LYS A 265 -25.57 -33.89 -3.55
CA LYS A 265 -26.25 -34.59 -2.45
C LYS A 265 -25.32 -34.93 -1.30
N LEU A 266 -24.40 -34.03 -0.99
CA LEU A 266 -23.54 -34.16 0.18
C LEU A 266 -24.38 -34.00 1.45
N GLY A 267 -23.94 -34.64 2.54
CA GLY A 267 -24.61 -34.60 3.83
C GLY A 267 -24.67 -33.22 4.47
N GLY A 268 -23.80 -32.30 4.03
CA GLY A 268 -23.73 -30.92 4.51
C GLY A 268 -22.99 -29.98 3.56
N THR A 269 -23.28 -28.69 3.73
CA THR A 269 -22.57 -27.57 3.13
C THR A 269 -22.33 -26.52 4.20
N LEU A 270 -21.10 -25.99 4.27
CA LEU A 270 -20.71 -24.95 5.20
C LEU A 270 -20.13 -23.77 4.43
N ALA A 271 -20.77 -22.60 4.57
CA ALA A 271 -20.27 -21.36 4.01
C ALA A 271 -19.31 -20.66 4.99
N VAL A 272 -18.21 -20.11 4.48
CA VAL A 272 -17.36 -19.15 5.23
C VAL A 272 -17.62 -17.74 4.71
N LEU A 273 -17.51 -16.72 5.57
CA LEU A 273 -17.75 -15.32 5.20
C LEU A 273 -16.47 -14.56 4.80
N THR A 274 -15.36 -15.26 4.64
CA THR A 274 -14.05 -14.71 4.26
C THR A 274 -13.88 -14.44 2.77
N GLY A 275 -14.76 -14.96 1.91
CA GLY A 275 -14.63 -14.90 0.46
C GLY A 275 -15.80 -14.21 -0.27
N VAL A 276 -16.26 -14.79 -1.38
CA VAL A 276 -17.09 -14.09 -2.38
C VAL A 276 -18.52 -13.84 -1.93
N SER A 277 -19.22 -14.86 -1.43
CA SER A 277 -20.63 -14.74 -1.08
C SER A 277 -20.82 -14.21 0.34
N LYS A 278 -21.75 -13.27 0.48
CA LYS A 278 -22.14 -12.69 1.75
C LYS A 278 -23.41 -13.34 2.28
N LYS A 279 -23.70 -13.11 3.56
CA LYS A 279 -24.87 -13.66 4.22
C LYS A 279 -26.18 -13.22 3.54
N GLU A 280 -26.22 -11.99 3.03
CA GLU A 280 -27.38 -11.45 2.34
C GLU A 280 -27.72 -12.24 1.06
N ASP A 281 -26.72 -12.85 0.42
CA ASP A 281 -26.89 -13.53 -0.87
C ASP A 281 -27.75 -14.80 -0.78
N TRP A 282 -27.71 -15.51 0.36
CA TRP A 282 -28.56 -16.68 0.61
C TRP A 282 -29.82 -16.36 1.44
N GLU A 283 -29.91 -15.16 2.00
CA GLU A 283 -31.15 -14.64 2.59
C GLU A 283 -32.10 -14.06 1.52
N ALA A 284 -31.57 -13.75 0.33
CA ALA A 284 -32.35 -13.31 -0.82
C ALA A 284 -33.39 -14.35 -1.25
N ALA A 285 -34.56 -13.88 -1.70
CA ALA A 285 -35.67 -14.74 -2.10
C ALA A 285 -35.35 -15.62 -3.34
N ASP A 286 -34.38 -15.19 -4.14
CA ASP A 286 -33.89 -15.81 -5.38
C ASP A 286 -32.47 -16.40 -5.23
N ALA A 287 -32.04 -16.67 -3.99
CA ALA A 287 -30.75 -17.29 -3.70
C ALA A 287 -30.45 -18.53 -4.57
N VAL A 288 -29.28 -18.55 -5.21
CA VAL A 288 -28.85 -19.64 -6.11
C VAL A 288 -28.67 -20.97 -5.37
N ALA A 289 -28.19 -20.90 -4.12
CA ALA A 289 -28.06 -22.02 -3.20
C ALA A 289 -28.09 -21.50 -1.76
N VAL A 290 -28.51 -22.34 -0.81
CA VAL A 290 -28.56 -22.00 0.62
C VAL A 290 -27.68 -22.99 1.39
N PRO A 291 -26.69 -22.54 2.16
CA PRO A 291 -25.82 -23.43 2.91
C PRO A 291 -26.54 -24.05 4.11
N ALA A 292 -26.13 -25.26 4.53
CA ALA A 292 -26.69 -25.88 5.73
C ALA A 292 -26.14 -25.25 7.02
N TYR A 293 -24.87 -24.83 6.97
CA TYR A 293 -24.13 -24.23 8.08
C TYR A 293 -23.35 -23.01 7.59
N TYR A 294 -22.99 -22.10 8.49
CA TYR A 294 -22.01 -21.06 8.16
C TYR A 294 -21.19 -20.62 9.39
N VAL A 295 -19.99 -20.12 9.13
CA VAL A 295 -19.02 -19.54 10.09
C VAL A 295 -18.46 -18.23 9.52
N ASP A 296 -17.93 -17.36 10.37
CA ASP A 296 -17.29 -16.13 9.90
C ASP A 296 -16.00 -16.46 9.14
N LYS A 297 -15.14 -17.32 9.71
CA LYS A 297 -13.92 -17.84 9.07
C LYS A 297 -13.72 -19.32 9.38
N LEU A 298 -12.98 -20.05 8.52
CA LEU A 298 -12.72 -21.48 8.72
C LEU A 298 -12.10 -21.77 10.08
N GLY A 299 -11.21 -20.89 10.56
CA GLY A 299 -10.56 -20.98 11.87
C GLY A 299 -11.51 -21.04 13.06
N ASP A 300 -12.75 -20.58 12.91
CA ASP A 300 -13.74 -20.61 14.00
C ASP A 300 -14.16 -22.03 14.38
N LEU A 301 -13.92 -23.02 13.52
CA LEU A 301 -14.14 -24.43 13.85
C LEU A 301 -13.18 -24.94 14.95
N ALA A 302 -12.04 -24.29 15.17
CA ALA A 302 -11.10 -24.63 16.25
C ALA A 302 -11.45 -23.95 17.59
N GLY A 303 -12.15 -22.81 17.57
CA GLY A 303 -12.58 -22.04 18.76
C GLY A 303 -11.46 -21.25 19.48
N PRO A 304 -11.79 -20.25 20.33
CA PRO A 304 -10.79 -19.49 21.08
C PRO A 304 -10.18 -20.33 22.22
N GLY A 305 -8.92 -20.72 22.08
CA GLY A 305 -8.12 -21.24 23.20
C GLY A 305 -7.86 -22.74 23.27
N GLN A 306 -8.07 -23.53 22.20
CA GLN A 306 -7.52 -24.89 22.15
C GLN A 306 -6.06 -24.86 21.69
N LYS A 307 -5.12 -24.70 22.63
CA LYS A 307 -3.72 -25.07 22.39
C LYS A 307 -3.66 -26.58 22.09
N VAL A 308 -2.90 -26.96 21.07
CA VAL A 308 -2.68 -28.33 20.57
C VAL A 308 -1.83 -29.20 21.55
N GLU A 309 -1.90 -28.96 22.87
CA GLU A 309 -1.06 -29.69 23.85
C GLU A 309 -1.73 -30.95 24.43
N ASP A 310 -3.03 -31.20 24.23
CA ASP A 310 -3.75 -32.29 24.92
C ASP A 310 -4.31 -33.44 24.02
N VAL A 311 -3.82 -33.61 22.78
CA VAL A 311 -4.26 -34.71 21.87
C VAL A 311 -3.61 -36.07 22.19
N ARG A 312 -3.08 -36.26 23.41
CA ARG A 312 -2.53 -37.53 23.88
C ARG A 312 -3.33 -38.23 24.97
N THR A 313 -4.64 -37.98 25.13
CA THR A 313 -5.44 -38.87 25.99
C THR A 313 -6.96 -38.76 25.76
N LEU A 314 -7.59 -39.88 25.36
CA LEU A 314 -8.95 -40.37 25.69
C LEU A 314 -10.11 -39.35 25.53
N GLY A 315 -11.04 -39.47 24.57
CA GLY A 315 -12.09 -40.51 24.54
C GLY A 315 -13.41 -40.01 25.17
N GLN A 316 -14.48 -39.95 24.35
CA GLN A 316 -15.93 -39.85 24.67
C GLN A 316 -16.64 -38.47 24.49
N LEU A 317 -17.75 -38.52 23.74
CA LEU A 317 -18.81 -37.52 23.45
C LEU A 317 -19.98 -37.65 24.45
N PRO A 318 -21.09 -36.87 24.35
CA PRO A 318 -21.32 -35.42 24.10
C PRO A 318 -22.32 -34.82 25.15
N ASP A 319 -22.77 -33.55 25.05
CA ASP A 319 -24.18 -33.18 24.73
C ASP A 319 -24.53 -31.66 24.87
N ARG A 320 -25.12 -31.13 23.79
CA ARG A 320 -26.19 -30.12 23.57
C ARG A 320 -26.32 -28.82 24.40
N SER A 321 -26.24 -27.60 23.81
CA SER A 321 -27.18 -26.89 22.89
C SER A 321 -28.14 -25.88 23.61
N PRO A 322 -28.82 -24.94 22.93
CA PRO A 322 -28.63 -23.48 23.12
C PRO A 322 -29.97 -22.69 23.18
N ALA A 323 -29.95 -21.34 23.05
CA ALA A 323 -30.73 -20.56 22.05
C ALA A 323 -31.05 -19.07 22.45
N SER A 324 -30.49 -18.11 21.69
CA SER A 324 -31.17 -17.09 20.81
C SER A 324 -32.20 -16.05 21.37
N PRO A 325 -32.68 -15.01 20.61
CA PRO A 325 -32.04 -14.07 19.65
C PRO A 325 -32.65 -12.62 19.53
N ARG A 326 -32.05 -11.80 18.63
CA ARG A 326 -32.61 -10.78 17.66
C ARG A 326 -33.03 -9.36 18.12
N SER A 327 -32.62 -8.28 17.40
CA SER A 327 -33.22 -7.72 16.15
C SER A 327 -32.71 -6.30 15.72
N ASN A 328 -32.47 -6.08 14.41
CA ASN A 328 -32.83 -4.98 13.45
C ASN A 328 -32.68 -3.47 13.81
N LEU A 329 -32.22 -2.50 12.98
CA LEU A 329 -32.76 -1.90 11.70
C LEU A 329 -31.88 -0.63 11.28
N PRO A 330 -32.17 0.25 10.26
CA PRO A 330 -31.40 0.52 9.00
C PRO A 330 -30.81 1.96 8.76
N SER A 331 -30.38 2.22 7.50
CA SER A 331 -29.54 3.28 6.85
C SER A 331 -30.16 4.63 6.38
N LEU A 332 -29.31 5.66 6.08
CA LEU A 332 -29.58 6.97 5.37
C LEU A 332 -28.30 7.55 4.62
N PRO A 333 -28.40 8.59 3.73
CA PRO A 333 -27.57 8.81 2.51
C PRO A 333 -26.49 9.95 2.52
N ALA A 334 -25.82 10.12 1.35
CA ALA A 334 -24.49 10.73 1.06
C ALA A 334 -24.41 12.22 0.62
N ASN A 335 -23.26 12.88 0.88
CA ASN A 335 -22.44 13.76 -0.02
C ASN A 335 -21.54 14.74 0.76
N THR A 336 -20.20 14.62 0.67
CA THR A 336 -19.23 15.69 1.02
C THR A 336 -17.82 15.35 0.52
N ALA A 337 -17.16 16.31 -0.16
CA ALA A 337 -15.71 16.28 -0.39
C ALA A 337 -14.99 16.72 0.89
N TYR A 338 -13.97 15.97 1.30
CA TYR A 338 -13.20 16.25 2.51
C TYR A 338 -11.73 16.36 2.13
N GLN A 339 -11.06 17.41 2.62
CA GLN A 339 -9.60 17.36 2.82
C GLN A 339 -9.26 16.08 3.60
N LEU A 340 -8.05 15.53 3.48
CA LEU A 340 -7.62 14.42 4.31
C LEU A 340 -7.45 14.90 5.77
N PRO A 341 -8.45 14.70 6.67
CA PRO A 341 -8.04 14.25 7.99
C PRO A 341 -8.95 13.16 8.55
N LYS A 342 -8.31 12.07 8.97
CA LYS A 342 -8.49 11.36 10.26
C LYS A 342 -7.80 10.00 10.17
N LEU A 343 -6.57 9.91 10.69
CA LEU A 343 -6.07 8.78 11.51
C LEU A 343 -4.60 9.01 11.93
N PHE A 344 -4.35 10.08 12.70
CA PHE A 344 -3.12 10.15 13.52
C PHE A 344 -3.38 10.46 15.00
N LEU A 345 -4.66 10.53 15.42
CA LEU A 345 -5.03 10.68 16.83
C LEU A 345 -5.43 9.36 17.52
N PHE A 346 -5.32 8.21 16.87
CA PHE A 346 -5.58 6.90 17.51
C PHE A 346 -4.36 5.98 17.69
N PHE A 347 -3.14 6.46 17.40
CA PHE A 347 -1.89 5.78 17.80
C PHE A 347 -0.83 6.75 18.35
N LEU A 348 -1.26 7.85 18.99
CA LEU A 348 -0.45 8.46 20.05
C LEU A 348 -0.67 7.65 21.34
N ASP A 349 -0.17 6.41 21.37
CA ASP A 349 0.37 5.91 22.63
C ASP A 349 1.66 6.71 22.88
N ARG A 350 1.50 7.98 23.29
CA ARG A 350 2.55 8.61 24.11
C ARG A 350 2.76 7.64 25.27
N PRO A 351 4.02 7.32 25.63
CA PRO A 351 4.27 6.55 26.83
C PRO A 351 3.54 7.24 27.98
N ILE A 352 2.70 6.50 28.69
CA ILE A 352 2.04 6.96 29.90
C ILE A 352 3.14 7.45 30.84
N LEU A 353 3.36 8.77 30.89
CA LEU A 353 4.11 9.44 31.93
C LEU A 353 3.20 9.46 33.16
N GLY A 354 3.29 8.37 33.91
CA GLY A 354 2.55 8.17 35.14
C GLY A 354 3.29 7.17 36.03
N GLY A 355 4.32 7.66 36.71
CA GLY A 355 5.01 6.94 37.78
C GLY A 355 6.51 6.85 37.57
N ARG A 356 7.27 7.56 38.40
CA ARG A 356 8.69 7.26 38.63
C ARG A 356 8.77 5.88 39.32
N PRO A 357 9.64 4.97 38.85
CA PRO A 357 10.31 4.04 39.74
C PRO A 357 11.79 4.41 39.73
N THR A 358 12.21 5.07 40.80
CA THR A 358 13.58 4.97 41.28
C THR A 358 13.92 3.50 41.52
N ASP A 359 15.17 3.14 41.20
CA ASP A 359 15.87 1.92 41.59
C ASP A 359 15.56 0.65 40.77
N LEU A 360 16.49 0.32 39.85
CA LEU A 360 17.10 -1.01 39.61
C LEU A 360 17.54 -1.15 38.14
N VAL A 361 18.81 -0.85 37.81
CA VAL A 361 19.67 -1.71 36.96
C VAL A 361 21.14 -1.37 37.27
N THR A 362 21.87 -2.38 37.70
CA THR A 362 23.32 -2.40 37.90
C THR A 362 24.07 -2.55 36.58
N SER A 363 25.04 -1.64 36.34
CA SER A 363 26.33 -1.79 35.61
C SER A 363 26.47 -2.82 34.49
N PHE A 364 26.86 -2.41 33.26
CA PHE A 364 27.84 -3.07 32.34
C PHE A 364 28.15 -2.13 31.13
N PRO A 365 29.26 -2.33 30.38
CA PRO A 365 30.19 -1.24 30.01
C PRO A 365 30.00 -0.60 28.62
N ASP A 366 30.41 0.66 28.52
CA ASP A 366 30.57 1.47 27.29
C ASP A 366 31.51 0.80 26.27
N LEU A 367 31.02 0.57 25.05
CA LEU A 367 31.87 0.26 23.90
C LEU A 367 32.35 1.56 23.23
N HIS A 368 33.48 2.03 23.76
CA HIS A 368 34.58 2.78 23.15
C HIS A 368 34.35 3.75 21.98
N ARG A 369 34.37 5.03 22.39
CA ARG A 369 35.20 6.12 21.82
C ARG A 369 36.68 5.71 21.83
N SER A 370 37.38 5.74 20.69
CA SER A 370 38.85 5.57 20.63
C SER A 370 39.57 6.93 20.57
N THR A 371 40.12 7.32 21.72
CA THR A 371 41.37 8.05 21.98
C THR A 371 42.03 8.86 20.84
N MET A 372 42.01 10.20 20.97
CA MET A 372 43.19 11.04 20.73
C MET A 372 43.49 11.87 21.98
N GLU A 373 44.77 11.91 22.33
CA GLU A 373 45.33 12.48 23.55
C GLU A 373 45.09 14.00 23.68
N ALA A 374 44.84 14.43 24.91
CA ALA A 374 44.67 15.82 25.28
C ALA A 374 45.99 16.60 25.16
N ALA A 375 46.04 17.53 24.21
CA ALA A 375 46.94 18.68 24.21
C ALA A 375 46.09 19.96 24.16
N GLU A 376 46.47 20.96 24.96
CA GLU A 376 45.72 22.18 25.27
C GLU A 376 45.39 23.08 24.05
N SER A 377 44.08 23.35 23.85
CA SER A 377 43.37 24.45 23.12
C SER A 377 43.88 24.94 21.74
N PRO A 378 43.00 25.06 20.73
CA PRO A 378 42.12 26.24 20.61
C PRO A 378 40.67 25.90 20.15
N SER A 379 39.76 26.87 20.23
CA SER A 379 38.33 26.79 19.88
C SER A 379 38.04 25.99 18.60
N VAL A 380 37.45 24.80 18.75
CA VAL A 380 37.07 23.89 17.66
C VAL A 380 35.88 24.50 16.90
N PRO A 381 35.92 24.62 15.56
CA PRO A 381 34.74 24.94 14.76
C PRO A 381 33.65 23.90 15.03
N ASP A 382 32.41 24.37 15.28
CA ASP A 382 31.21 23.59 15.59
C ASP A 382 31.18 22.23 14.84
N GLU A 383 31.15 21.11 15.56
CA GLU A 383 31.24 19.74 15.02
C GLU A 383 30.20 19.49 13.91
N LYS A 384 29.01 20.08 14.05
CA LYS A 384 27.93 20.08 13.05
C LYS A 384 28.34 20.76 11.74
N ALA A 385 29.08 21.86 11.79
CA ALA A 385 29.56 22.57 10.59
C ALA A 385 30.59 21.73 9.82
N GLN A 386 31.42 20.95 10.51
CA GLN A 386 32.38 20.04 9.88
C GLN A 386 31.66 18.89 9.14
N LEU A 387 30.65 18.29 9.78
CA LEU A 387 29.82 17.26 9.17
C LEU A 387 29.06 17.77 7.94
N LEU A 388 28.51 18.99 7.99
CA LEU A 388 27.86 19.64 6.84
C LEU A 388 28.84 19.86 5.68
N HIS A 389 30.05 20.31 5.98
CA HIS A 389 31.10 20.46 4.96
C HIS A 389 31.50 19.11 4.35
N GLN A 390 31.62 18.06 5.17
CA GLN A 390 31.91 16.70 4.69
C GLN A 390 30.78 16.16 3.81
N ARG A 391 29.52 16.35 4.20
CA ARG A 391 28.33 15.99 3.39
C ARG A 391 28.37 16.67 2.03
N GLN A 392 28.70 17.96 1.99
CA GLN A 392 28.78 18.72 0.74
C GLN A 392 29.90 18.21 -0.16
N ARG A 393 31.08 17.92 0.40
CA ARG A 393 32.20 17.31 -0.33
C ARG A 393 31.80 15.98 -0.96
N LEU A 394 31.22 15.06 -0.17
CA LEU A 394 30.80 13.74 -0.65
C LEU A 394 29.71 13.84 -1.72
N THR A 395 28.78 14.79 -1.60
CA THR A 395 27.77 15.03 -2.63
C THR A 395 28.42 15.50 -3.94
N ALA A 396 29.42 16.39 -3.88
CA ALA A 396 30.16 16.82 -5.06
C ALA A 396 31.00 15.69 -5.67
N GLU A 397 31.53 14.78 -4.86
CA GLU A 397 32.25 13.59 -5.34
C GLU A 397 31.32 12.60 -6.03
N LEU A 398 30.12 12.35 -5.48
CA LEU A 398 29.09 11.52 -6.10
C LEU A 398 28.61 12.07 -7.45
N VAL A 399 28.54 13.39 -7.63
CA VAL A 399 28.26 13.97 -8.95
C VAL A 399 29.34 13.61 -9.99
N ASN A 400 30.59 13.42 -9.56
CA ASN A 400 31.69 13.02 -10.45
C ASN A 400 31.84 11.49 -10.58
N SER A 401 31.36 10.72 -9.58
CA SER A 401 31.44 9.26 -9.52
C SER A 401 30.10 8.69 -9.00
N PRO A 402 29.03 8.74 -9.82
CA PRO A 402 27.66 8.49 -9.36
C PRO A 402 27.41 7.03 -8.96
N TYR A 403 28.16 6.08 -9.50
CA TYR A 403 28.01 4.64 -9.24
C TYR A 403 28.94 4.13 -8.11
N ASP A 404 29.53 5.04 -7.33
CA ASP A 404 30.46 4.69 -6.26
C ASP A 404 29.74 4.36 -4.94
N LEU A 405 29.59 3.07 -4.67
CA LEU A 405 28.92 2.61 -3.46
C LEU A 405 29.66 2.99 -2.16
N ILE A 406 30.98 3.26 -2.21
CA ILE A 406 31.76 3.64 -1.02
C ILE A 406 31.43 5.07 -0.65
N LEU A 407 31.33 5.97 -1.62
CA LEU A 407 30.93 7.36 -1.39
C LEU A 407 29.50 7.47 -0.83
N TYR A 408 28.56 6.65 -1.30
CA TYR A 408 27.22 6.58 -0.70
C TYR A 408 27.26 6.10 0.75
N LEU A 409 28.03 5.07 1.07
CA LEU A 409 28.18 4.59 2.45
C LEU A 409 28.83 5.64 3.36
N GLU A 410 29.85 6.36 2.89
CA GLU A 410 30.47 7.46 3.64
C GLU A 410 29.47 8.57 3.91
N ARG A 411 28.66 8.96 2.90
CA ARG A 411 27.65 10.01 3.04
C ARG A 411 26.50 9.57 3.95
N SER A 412 26.12 8.30 3.89
CA SER A 412 25.15 7.67 4.80
C SER A 412 25.58 7.78 6.26
N VAL A 413 26.85 7.50 6.58
CA VAL A 413 27.41 7.68 7.93
C VAL A 413 27.38 9.15 8.36
N VAL A 414 27.72 10.08 7.46
CA VAL A 414 27.63 11.53 7.76
C VAL A 414 26.19 11.96 8.03
N TYR A 415 25.21 11.48 7.26
CA TYR A 415 23.79 11.73 7.54
C TYR A 415 23.37 11.17 8.90
N SER A 416 23.83 9.97 9.25
CA SER A 416 23.58 9.40 10.57
C SER A 416 24.15 10.29 11.68
N HIS A 417 25.38 10.78 11.57
CA HIS A 417 25.97 11.68 12.57
C HIS A 417 25.31 13.07 12.62
N LEU A 418 24.73 13.53 11.52
CA LEU A 418 23.90 14.74 11.48
C LEU A 418 22.49 14.52 12.07
N GLY A 419 22.12 13.27 12.41
CA GLY A 419 20.82 12.90 12.93
C GLY A 419 19.72 12.79 11.88
N TYR A 420 20.07 12.47 10.63
CA TYR A 420 19.13 12.19 9.54
C TYR A 420 19.12 10.69 9.20
N PRO A 421 18.50 9.84 10.05
CA PRO A 421 18.45 8.39 9.80
C PRO A 421 17.67 8.05 8.53
N ASP A 422 16.71 8.88 8.14
CA ASP A 422 15.96 8.78 6.88
C ASP A 422 16.88 8.88 5.66
N LEU A 423 17.76 9.89 5.64
CA LEU A 423 18.72 10.11 4.56
C LEU A 423 19.84 9.07 4.56
N ALA A 424 20.30 8.66 5.75
CA ALA A 424 21.25 7.57 5.91
C ALA A 424 20.70 6.26 5.32
N ALA A 425 19.44 5.91 5.61
CA ALA A 425 18.78 4.75 5.04
C ALA A 425 18.70 4.83 3.50
N GLY A 426 18.38 6.00 2.94
CA GLY A 426 18.33 6.21 1.50
C GLY A 426 19.66 5.93 0.80
N ASP A 427 20.75 6.49 1.30
CA ASP A 427 22.08 6.28 0.74
C ASP A 427 22.59 4.85 0.95
N ALA A 428 22.31 4.24 2.10
CA ALA A 428 22.65 2.85 2.35
C ALA A 428 21.87 1.90 1.42
N TYR A 429 20.64 2.24 1.07
CA TYR A 429 19.85 1.48 0.10
C TYR A 429 20.41 1.61 -1.33
N ARG A 430 20.76 2.82 -1.79
CA ARG A 430 21.45 3.01 -3.08
C ARG A 430 22.77 2.26 -3.16
N ALA A 431 23.57 2.29 -2.09
CA ALA A 431 24.81 1.52 -2.00
C ALA A 431 24.57 0.01 -2.05
N LEU A 432 23.48 -0.48 -1.44
CA LEU A 432 23.10 -1.89 -1.51
C LEU A 432 22.72 -2.30 -2.94
N LEU A 433 21.95 -1.48 -3.66
CA LEU A 433 21.63 -1.72 -5.07
C LEU A 433 22.90 -1.78 -5.92
N LEU A 434 23.83 -0.83 -5.75
CA LEU A 434 25.13 -0.85 -6.44
C LEU A 434 26.00 -2.07 -6.06
N ALA A 435 25.90 -2.56 -4.82
CA ALA A 435 26.58 -3.78 -4.42
C ALA A 435 26.03 -5.00 -5.16
N ASP A 436 24.72 -5.05 -5.43
CA ASP A 436 24.11 -6.09 -6.24
C ASP A 436 24.47 -5.92 -7.74
N GLU A 437 24.50 -4.68 -8.27
CA GLU A 437 25.01 -4.36 -9.62
C GLU A 437 26.44 -4.89 -9.85
N VAL A 438 27.34 -4.73 -8.88
CA VAL A 438 28.72 -5.24 -8.99
C VAL A 438 28.76 -6.77 -9.08
N ARG A 439 27.83 -7.45 -8.40
CA ARG A 439 27.84 -8.91 -8.23
C ARG A 439 27.10 -9.64 -9.35
N ASP A 440 26.14 -9.00 -10.02
CA ASP A 440 25.35 -9.58 -11.11
C ASP A 440 25.71 -8.93 -12.45
N GLU A 441 26.32 -9.70 -13.35
CA GLU A 441 26.74 -9.21 -14.68
C GLU A 441 25.56 -8.93 -15.62
N SER A 442 24.34 -9.33 -15.27
CA SER A 442 23.14 -9.10 -16.08
C SER A 442 22.46 -7.75 -15.81
N PHE A 443 22.87 -7.03 -14.77
CA PHE A 443 22.25 -5.76 -14.40
C PHE A 443 22.81 -4.59 -15.23
N GLU A 444 22.00 -3.54 -15.36
CA GLU A 444 22.22 -2.43 -16.31
C GLU A 444 23.48 -1.62 -16.01
N TYR A 445 23.79 -1.40 -14.73
CA TYR A 445 24.89 -0.54 -14.28
C TYR A 445 26.12 -1.32 -13.82
N HIS A 446 26.15 -2.64 -14.05
CA HIS A 446 27.23 -3.54 -13.65
C HIS A 446 28.63 -3.00 -13.98
N GLN A 447 28.83 -2.55 -15.22
CA GLN A 447 30.13 -2.10 -15.70
C GLN A 447 30.57 -0.78 -15.03
N GLN A 448 29.64 0.16 -14.86
CA GLN A 448 29.87 1.45 -14.22
C GLN A 448 30.19 1.27 -12.73
N ALA A 449 29.41 0.46 -12.03
CA ALA A 449 29.61 0.17 -10.60
C ALA A 449 30.95 -0.55 -10.35
N LYS A 450 31.35 -1.49 -11.22
CA LYS A 450 32.68 -2.12 -11.15
C LYS A 450 33.82 -1.19 -11.47
N GLU A 451 33.64 -0.28 -12.43
CA GLU A 451 34.65 0.73 -12.76
C GLU A 451 34.91 1.65 -11.57
N ALA A 452 33.85 2.15 -10.92
CA ALA A 452 33.95 3.00 -9.73
C ALA A 452 34.76 2.32 -8.61
N LEU A 453 34.61 1.01 -8.44
CA LEU A 453 35.33 0.26 -7.41
C LEU A 453 36.81 -0.02 -7.72
N LYS A 454 37.31 0.23 -8.93
CA LYS A 454 38.73 -0.08 -9.28
C LYS A 454 39.75 0.74 -8.48
N GLY A 455 39.36 1.91 -7.99
CA GLY A 455 40.22 2.77 -7.17
C GLY A 455 40.45 2.24 -5.74
N TYR A 456 39.68 1.24 -5.33
CA TYR A 456 39.69 0.72 -3.96
C TYR A 456 40.37 -0.64 -3.88
N SER A 457 40.96 -0.93 -2.73
CA SER A 457 41.53 -2.24 -2.41
C SER A 457 40.73 -2.88 -1.26
N PRO A 458 40.51 -4.20 -1.26
CA PRO A 458 40.04 -4.89 -0.06
C PRO A 458 41.06 -4.83 1.09
N ILE A 459 42.36 -4.64 0.77
CA ILE A 459 43.45 -4.52 1.73
C ILE A 459 44.43 -3.41 1.29
N PRO A 460 44.55 -2.28 2.01
CA PRO A 460 43.72 -1.89 3.15
C PRO A 460 42.27 -1.62 2.69
N CYS A 461 41.30 -2.07 3.49
CA CYS A 461 39.88 -1.87 3.23
C CYS A 461 39.50 -0.38 3.44
N PRO A 462 38.55 0.19 2.67
CA PRO A 462 38.03 1.53 2.92
C PRO A 462 37.56 1.70 4.37
N ASP A 463 37.83 2.86 4.98
CA ASP A 463 37.56 3.10 6.41
C ASP A 463 36.09 2.88 6.78
N VAL A 464 35.17 3.25 5.88
CA VAL A 464 33.72 3.05 6.08
C VAL A 464 33.31 1.58 6.18
N LEU A 465 34.09 0.68 5.57
CA LEU A 465 33.92 -0.78 5.63
C LEU A 465 34.71 -1.42 6.77
N ASN A 466 35.68 -0.70 7.36
CA ASN A 466 36.46 -1.15 8.50
C ASN A 466 35.77 -0.75 9.83
N HIS A 467 34.53 -1.24 10.04
CA HIS A 467 33.69 -0.81 11.16
C HIS A 467 33.25 -1.95 12.08
N GLY A 468 33.44 -1.77 13.39
CA GLY A 468 32.89 -2.66 14.41
C GLY A 468 33.23 -4.14 14.20
N ALA A 469 32.24 -5.02 14.33
CA ALA A 469 32.39 -6.47 14.15
C ALA A 469 32.69 -6.90 12.70
N LEU A 470 32.54 -6.00 11.71
CA LEU A 470 32.97 -6.24 10.33
C LEU A 470 34.51 -6.29 10.26
N ALA A 471 35.19 -5.38 10.95
CA ALA A 471 36.65 -5.32 11.03
C ALA A 471 37.28 -6.59 11.63
N ASP A 472 36.64 -7.16 12.67
CA ASP A 472 37.09 -8.38 13.34
C ASP A 472 36.96 -9.64 12.45
N GLY A 473 36.03 -9.63 11.49
CA GLY A 473 35.73 -10.76 10.60
C GLY A 473 36.46 -10.74 9.25
N ILE A 474 36.93 -9.58 8.80
CA ILE A 474 37.64 -9.38 7.52
C ILE A 474 38.78 -10.40 7.29
N PRO A 475 39.67 -10.70 8.26
CA PRO A 475 40.75 -11.68 8.06
C PRO A 475 40.28 -13.14 7.88
N ALA A 476 39.07 -13.48 8.33
CA ALA A 476 38.48 -14.81 8.16
C ALA A 476 37.61 -14.92 6.90
N MET A 477 37.13 -13.78 6.38
CA MET A 477 36.30 -13.69 5.17
C MET A 477 37.12 -13.48 3.89
N ILE A 478 38.37 -13.00 4.02
CA ILE A 478 39.26 -12.72 2.89
C ILE A 478 40.59 -13.45 3.10
N ASN A 479 40.81 -14.59 2.41
CA ASN A 479 42.16 -15.14 2.34
C ASN A 479 43.00 -14.33 1.35
N PRO A 480 44.27 -14.02 1.65
CA PRO A 480 45.17 -13.35 0.71
C PRO A 480 45.33 -14.07 -0.64
N GLU A 481 45.27 -15.41 -0.65
CA GLU A 481 45.30 -16.25 -1.86
C GLU A 481 44.02 -16.14 -2.70
N ASP A 482 42.87 -15.85 -2.06
CA ASP A 482 41.59 -15.63 -2.75
C ASP A 482 41.57 -14.25 -3.44
N ILE A 483 42.29 -13.24 -2.96
CA ILE A 483 42.37 -11.91 -3.59
C ILE A 483 43.08 -11.97 -4.96
N GLU A 484 44.10 -12.82 -5.09
CA GLU A 484 44.82 -12.99 -6.36
C GLU A 484 44.01 -13.78 -7.41
N THR A 485 43.01 -14.56 -6.98
CA THR A 485 42.19 -15.44 -7.83
C THR A 485 40.75 -14.98 -8.03
N SER A 486 40.21 -14.13 -7.15
CA SER A 486 38.87 -13.52 -7.22
C SER A 486 38.92 -12.07 -7.74
N GLN A 487 37.77 -11.54 -8.17
CA GLN A 487 37.66 -10.14 -8.56
C GLN A 487 37.56 -9.26 -7.29
N PRO A 488 38.54 -8.39 -6.97
CA PRO A 488 38.57 -7.60 -5.73
C PRO A 488 37.30 -6.75 -5.50
N GLN A 489 36.65 -6.32 -6.58
CA GLN A 489 35.41 -5.56 -6.55
C GLN A 489 34.26 -6.34 -5.92
N ASN A 490 34.17 -7.66 -6.15
CA ASN A 490 33.13 -8.51 -5.56
C ASN A 490 33.31 -8.66 -4.05
N ILE A 491 34.55 -8.67 -3.57
CA ILE A 491 34.86 -8.68 -2.15
C ILE A 491 34.39 -7.37 -1.50
N LEU A 492 34.73 -6.24 -2.12
CA LEU A 492 34.30 -4.91 -1.65
C LEU A 492 32.78 -4.78 -1.65
N ALA A 493 32.09 -5.22 -2.70
CA ALA A 493 30.64 -5.22 -2.78
C ALA A 493 30.00 -6.12 -1.70
N HIS A 494 30.60 -7.28 -1.41
CA HIS A 494 30.13 -8.14 -0.33
C HIS A 494 30.26 -7.47 1.05
N LEU A 495 31.43 -6.91 1.37
CA LEU A 495 31.63 -6.17 2.62
C LEU A 495 30.68 -4.97 2.73
N ALA A 496 30.53 -4.23 1.63
CA ALA A 496 29.61 -3.11 1.54
C ALA A 496 28.16 -3.54 1.80
N SER A 497 27.70 -4.68 1.25
CA SER A 497 26.34 -5.17 1.49
C SER A 497 26.07 -5.43 2.98
N ILE A 498 27.05 -5.98 3.71
CA ILE A 498 26.95 -6.20 5.16
C ILE A 498 26.85 -4.85 5.89
N ARG A 499 27.69 -3.87 5.50
CA ARG A 499 27.65 -2.53 6.07
C ARG A 499 26.31 -1.82 5.78
N CYS A 500 25.76 -2.01 4.58
CA CYS A 500 24.43 -1.50 4.22
C CYS A 500 23.36 -2.09 5.13
N PHE A 501 23.36 -3.40 5.39
CA PHE A 501 22.38 -4.02 6.30
C PHE A 501 22.48 -3.47 7.72
N GLN A 502 23.69 -3.21 8.24
CA GLN A 502 23.87 -2.59 9.55
C GLN A 502 23.23 -1.20 9.62
N ILE A 503 23.56 -0.34 8.65
CA ILE A 503 23.05 1.04 8.60
C ILE A 503 21.53 1.05 8.37
N LEU A 504 21.02 0.30 7.38
CA LEU A 504 19.59 0.23 7.08
C LEU A 504 18.77 -0.23 8.29
N SER A 505 19.22 -1.28 8.98
CA SER A 505 18.50 -1.82 10.14
C SER A 505 18.43 -0.81 11.27
N LEU A 506 19.53 -0.13 11.58
CA LEU A 506 19.58 0.88 12.63
C LEU A 506 18.80 2.14 12.25
N SER A 507 19.02 2.67 11.07
CA SER A 507 18.35 3.88 10.58
C SER A 507 16.84 3.70 10.51
N LEU A 508 16.34 2.58 9.99
CA LEU A 508 14.90 2.30 9.92
C LEU A 508 14.29 2.06 11.30
N LEU A 509 15.04 1.49 12.25
CA LEU A 509 14.64 1.41 13.65
C LEU A 509 14.44 2.82 14.24
N LEU A 510 15.40 3.73 14.02
CA LEU A 510 15.33 5.12 14.48
C LEU A 510 14.17 5.90 13.83
N CYS A 511 13.89 5.65 12.55
CA CYS A 511 12.72 6.18 11.86
C CYS A 511 11.40 5.54 12.33
N GLY A 512 11.44 4.48 13.15
CA GLY A 512 10.27 3.77 13.65
C GLY A 512 9.64 2.75 12.68
N CYS A 513 10.29 2.43 11.57
CA CYS A 513 9.88 1.43 10.57
C CYS A 513 10.37 0.03 10.96
N LEU A 514 9.77 -0.53 12.01
CA LEU A 514 10.28 -1.74 12.68
C LEU A 514 10.23 -2.98 11.80
N LYS A 515 9.22 -3.12 10.94
CA LYS A 515 9.10 -4.25 10.01
C LYS A 515 10.24 -4.25 8.99
N SER A 516 10.42 -3.16 8.25
CA SER A 516 11.53 -3.02 7.30
C SER A 516 12.89 -3.15 7.99
N ALA A 517 13.06 -2.55 9.17
CA ALA A 517 14.28 -2.68 9.97
C ALA A 517 14.61 -4.15 10.28
N LEU A 518 13.62 -4.94 10.70
CA LEU A 518 13.81 -6.36 10.99
C LEU A 518 14.15 -7.16 9.72
N GLN A 519 13.46 -6.88 8.60
CA GLN A 519 13.71 -7.56 7.32
C GLN A 519 15.15 -7.37 6.83
N PHE A 520 15.67 -6.14 6.83
CA PHE A 520 17.06 -5.88 6.45
C PHE A 520 18.05 -6.49 7.44
N CYS A 521 17.72 -6.48 8.74
CA CYS A 521 18.55 -7.08 9.78
C CYS A 521 18.69 -8.60 9.58
N GLU A 522 17.58 -9.29 9.30
CA GLU A 522 17.56 -10.73 9.04
C GLU A 522 18.26 -11.09 7.72
N ARG A 523 18.15 -10.27 6.67
CA ARG A 523 18.96 -10.41 5.46
C ARG A 523 20.46 -10.31 5.76
N GLY A 524 20.88 -9.33 6.55
CA GLY A 524 22.26 -9.21 7.01
C GLY A 524 22.76 -10.42 7.82
N LEU A 525 21.95 -10.90 8.76
CA LEU A 525 22.26 -12.08 9.59
C LEU A 525 22.28 -13.39 8.79
N SER A 526 21.47 -13.50 7.74
CA SER A 526 21.52 -14.66 6.83
C SER A 526 22.85 -14.75 6.10
N THR A 527 23.44 -13.59 5.76
CA THR A 527 24.77 -13.48 5.13
C THR A 527 25.88 -13.65 6.16
N THR A 528 25.71 -13.10 7.36
CA THR A 528 26.74 -13.07 8.42
C THR A 528 26.15 -13.39 9.80
N PRO A 529 25.87 -14.67 10.13
CA PRO A 529 25.10 -15.03 11.33
C PRO A 529 25.72 -14.63 12.67
N THR A 530 27.04 -14.42 12.69
CA THR A 530 27.81 -14.08 13.91
C THR A 530 28.10 -12.59 14.05
N ASN A 531 27.50 -11.74 13.20
CA ASN A 531 27.71 -10.29 13.28
C ASN A 531 27.04 -9.73 14.55
N LYS A 532 27.86 -9.29 15.52
CA LYS A 532 27.39 -8.84 16.84
C LYS A 532 26.49 -7.61 16.75
N GLU A 533 26.82 -6.65 15.90
CA GLU A 533 26.05 -5.41 15.75
C GLU A 533 24.64 -5.67 15.21
N LEU A 534 24.51 -6.53 14.19
CA LEU A 534 23.19 -6.94 13.70
C LEU A 534 22.38 -7.72 14.76
N LEU A 535 23.03 -8.58 15.55
CA LEU A 535 22.36 -9.29 16.65
C LEU A 535 21.87 -8.32 17.74
N GLU A 536 22.66 -7.31 18.07
CA GLU A 536 22.28 -6.25 19.00
C GLU A 536 21.08 -5.45 18.44
N ILE A 537 21.17 -4.96 17.20
CA ILE A 537 20.09 -4.23 16.53
C ILE A 537 18.80 -5.06 16.51
N LYS A 538 18.88 -6.36 16.17
CA LYS A 538 17.72 -7.26 16.23
C LYS A 538 17.09 -7.29 17.62
N GLY A 539 17.91 -7.41 18.67
CA GLY A 539 17.45 -7.37 20.06
C GLY A 539 16.70 -6.08 20.41
N TYR A 540 17.18 -4.93 19.96
CA TYR A 540 16.50 -3.64 20.15
C TYR A 540 15.21 -3.52 19.34
N ILE A 541 15.20 -3.93 18.07
CA ILE A 541 13.98 -3.94 17.24
C ILE A 541 12.89 -4.76 17.93
N GLU A 542 13.23 -5.95 18.42
CA GLU A 542 12.29 -6.81 19.14
C GLU A 542 11.83 -6.16 20.47
N GLN A 543 12.72 -5.53 21.22
CA GLN A 543 12.36 -4.84 22.46
C GLN A 543 11.36 -3.70 22.21
N VAL A 544 11.62 -2.87 21.20
CA VAL A 544 10.73 -1.76 20.81
C VAL A 544 9.42 -2.29 20.25
N GLY A 545 9.47 -3.35 19.44
CA GLY A 545 8.30 -4.06 18.91
C GLY A 545 7.37 -4.57 20.01
N ARG A 546 7.90 -5.26 21.04
CA ARG A 546 7.11 -5.73 22.19
C ARG A 546 6.43 -4.57 22.91
N ARG A 547 7.15 -3.46 23.11
CA ARG A 547 6.60 -2.27 23.77
C ARG A 547 5.44 -1.67 22.97
N ARG A 548 5.60 -1.48 21.65
CA ARG A 548 4.56 -0.90 20.77
C ARG A 548 3.33 -1.80 20.66
N LEU A 549 3.52 -3.11 20.63
CA LEU A 549 2.43 -4.09 20.55
C LEU A 549 1.80 -4.42 21.91
N ARG A 550 2.24 -3.77 23.00
CA ARG A 550 1.81 -4.04 24.37
C ARG A 550 1.91 -5.53 24.76
N ARG A 551 2.99 -6.20 24.31
CA ARG A 551 3.27 -7.63 24.56
C ARG A 551 4.24 -7.79 25.76
N PRO A 552 4.18 -8.92 26.50
CA PRO A 552 5.13 -9.20 27.58
C PRO A 552 6.54 -9.48 27.04
N ALA A 553 7.56 -9.35 27.89
CA ALA A 553 8.98 -9.35 27.51
C ALA A 553 9.46 -10.66 26.86
N ASP A 554 8.78 -11.77 27.12
CA ASP A 554 9.08 -13.13 26.67
C ASP A 554 8.23 -13.59 25.47
N ALA A 555 7.31 -12.76 24.98
CA ALA A 555 6.50 -13.10 23.81
C ALA A 555 7.32 -13.04 22.51
N SER A 556 7.10 -14.03 21.63
CA SER A 556 7.55 -13.98 20.24
C SER A 556 6.83 -12.88 19.47
N ILE A 557 7.54 -12.22 18.57
CA ILE A 557 6.99 -11.16 17.71
C ILE A 557 6.87 -11.72 16.31
N ASP A 558 5.68 -11.62 15.71
CA ASP A 558 5.51 -11.82 14.27
C ASP A 558 5.93 -10.53 13.56
N ILE A 559 6.76 -10.66 12.52
CA ILE A 559 7.20 -9.54 11.68
C ILE A 559 6.02 -8.80 11.03
N ASN A 560 4.92 -9.49 10.77
CA ASN A 560 3.72 -8.90 10.17
C ASN A 560 2.93 -8.03 11.15
N ASP A 561 3.09 -8.25 12.45
CA ASP A 561 2.51 -7.41 13.50
C ASP A 561 3.31 -6.11 13.68
N LEU A 562 4.57 -6.05 13.22
CA LEU A 562 5.41 -4.88 13.41
C LEU A 562 4.94 -3.70 12.55
N PRO A 563 4.86 -2.48 13.13
CA PRO A 563 4.56 -1.30 12.34
C PRO A 563 5.71 -0.99 11.37
N ASP A 564 5.37 -0.67 10.13
CA ASP A 564 6.33 -0.28 9.10
C ASP A 564 6.29 1.21 8.77
N ARG A 565 5.94 2.00 9.79
CA ARG A 565 5.69 3.43 9.67
C ARG A 565 6.22 4.13 10.90
N GLY A 566 6.79 5.29 10.68
CA GLY A 566 7.10 6.22 11.74
C GLY A 566 7.14 7.65 11.26
N VAL A 567 7.99 8.44 11.90
CA VAL A 567 8.12 9.87 11.66
C VAL A 567 9.58 10.25 11.57
N VAL A 568 9.87 11.30 10.82
CA VAL A 568 11.21 11.85 10.62
C VAL A 568 11.16 13.37 10.73
N ARG A 569 12.34 14.00 10.69
CA ARG A 569 12.49 15.45 10.79
C ARG A 569 11.69 16.15 9.70
N ARG A 570 11.00 17.22 10.10
CA ARG A 570 10.29 18.12 9.19
C ARG A 570 10.89 19.51 9.31
N GLU A 571 11.93 19.78 8.56
CA GLU A 571 12.64 21.05 8.60
C GLU A 571 13.14 21.49 7.23
N VAL A 572 13.55 22.75 7.13
CA VAL A 572 14.34 23.20 5.99
C VAL A 572 15.77 22.68 6.20
N TYR A 573 16.15 21.67 5.44
CA TYR A 573 17.50 21.11 5.50
C TYR A 573 18.56 22.22 5.33
N PRO A 574 19.66 22.22 6.10
CA PRO A 574 20.65 23.31 6.07
C PRO A 574 21.31 23.56 4.71
N TRP A 575 21.28 22.57 3.81
CA TRP A 575 21.81 22.66 2.44
C TRP A 575 20.72 22.85 1.37
N ASN A 576 19.45 23.00 1.77
CA ASN A 576 18.36 23.30 0.84
C ASN A 576 18.41 24.77 0.42
N ASN A 577 18.94 25.02 -0.77
CA ASN A 577 19.06 26.36 -1.35
C ASN A 577 17.87 26.73 -2.26
N TYR A 578 16.82 25.91 -2.31
CA TYR A 578 15.66 26.13 -3.18
C TYR A 578 14.46 26.75 -2.44
N GLU A 579 14.48 26.78 -1.12
CA GLU A 579 13.40 27.39 -0.34
C GLU A 579 13.48 28.92 -0.42
N PRO A 580 12.47 29.60 -0.98
CA PRO A 580 12.52 31.05 -1.16
C PRO A 580 12.19 31.80 0.13
N ASP A 581 12.66 33.04 0.25
CA ASP A 581 12.05 34.00 1.18
C ASP A 581 10.66 34.38 0.66
N ARG A 582 9.64 33.71 1.20
CA ARG A 582 8.22 33.88 0.85
C ARG A 582 7.69 35.28 1.15
N PHE A 583 8.34 36.02 2.05
CA PHE A 583 7.91 37.35 2.49
C PHE A 583 8.62 38.50 1.75
N SER A 584 9.61 38.18 0.92
CA SER A 584 10.31 39.18 0.11
C SER A 584 9.39 39.86 -0.90
N GLU A 585 9.70 41.11 -1.26
CA GLU A 585 8.96 41.85 -2.29
C GLU A 585 8.97 41.14 -3.65
N GLU A 586 10.07 40.44 -3.97
CA GLU A 586 10.20 39.64 -5.19
C GLU A 586 9.20 38.48 -5.23
N SER A 587 9.13 37.69 -4.15
CA SER A 587 8.17 36.59 -4.01
C SER A 587 6.72 37.09 -4.05
N LEU A 588 6.41 38.17 -3.34
CA LEU A 588 5.07 38.76 -3.34
C LEU A 588 4.69 39.30 -4.74
N SER A 589 5.62 39.94 -5.44
CA SER A 589 5.39 40.44 -6.81
C SER A 589 5.11 39.28 -7.77
N PHE A 590 5.91 38.22 -7.71
CA PHE A 590 5.73 37.01 -8.52
C PHE A 590 4.36 36.35 -8.27
N LEU A 591 4.02 36.13 -7.01
CA LEU A 591 2.73 35.53 -6.62
C LEU A 591 1.56 36.39 -7.08
N ASN A 592 1.63 37.71 -6.89
CA ASN A 592 0.58 38.64 -7.32
C ASN A 592 0.41 38.71 -8.85
N GLN A 593 1.50 38.62 -9.61
CA GLN A 593 1.45 38.59 -11.06
C GLN A 593 0.69 37.35 -11.57
N ARG A 594 0.95 36.19 -10.97
CA ARG A 594 0.24 34.95 -11.31
C ARG A 594 -1.21 34.97 -10.84
N LEU A 595 -1.44 35.39 -9.59
CA LEU A 595 -2.77 35.50 -9.00
C LEU A 595 -3.71 36.38 -9.84
N ALA A 596 -3.21 37.45 -10.46
CA ALA A 596 -4.02 38.36 -11.28
C ALA A 596 -4.79 37.66 -12.42
N THR A 597 -4.30 36.51 -12.90
CA THR A 597 -4.98 35.74 -13.96
C THR A 597 -6.18 34.91 -13.46
N MET A 598 -6.22 34.59 -12.17
CA MET A 598 -7.21 33.69 -11.55
C MET A 598 -8.09 34.36 -10.48
N ALA A 599 -7.62 35.47 -9.90
CA ALA A 599 -8.30 36.28 -8.90
C ALA A 599 -7.95 37.76 -9.10
N PRO A 600 -8.48 38.41 -10.15
CA PRO A 600 -8.08 39.78 -10.52
C PRO A 600 -8.43 40.82 -9.46
N LYS A 601 -9.38 40.53 -8.57
CA LYS A 601 -9.78 41.38 -7.44
C LYS A 601 -8.99 41.12 -6.16
N CYS A 602 -8.03 40.20 -6.17
CA CYS A 602 -7.27 39.84 -4.99
C CYS A 602 -5.78 40.18 -5.14
N GLU A 603 -5.09 40.18 -4.01
CA GLU A 603 -3.63 40.25 -3.90
C GLU A 603 -3.12 39.41 -2.72
N VAL A 604 -1.92 38.87 -2.84
CA VAL A 604 -1.19 38.20 -1.75
C VAL A 604 -0.44 39.27 -0.95
N ARG A 605 -0.62 39.25 0.37
CA ARG A 605 0.11 40.09 1.34
C ARG A 605 0.60 39.24 2.51
N VAL A 606 1.49 39.80 3.32
CA VAL A 606 1.86 39.19 4.61
C VAL A 606 0.72 39.41 5.60
N SER A 607 0.22 38.33 6.20
CA SER A 607 -0.74 38.32 7.28
C SER A 607 -0.05 37.92 8.59
N THR A 608 -0.49 38.49 9.71
CA THR A 608 0.05 38.19 11.03
C THR A 608 -0.99 37.37 11.79
N LEU A 609 -0.71 36.09 12.02
CA LEU A 609 -1.63 35.14 12.63
C LEU A 609 -1.15 34.72 14.02
N PRO A 610 -2.06 34.36 14.94
CA PRO A 610 -1.68 33.73 16.20
C PRO A 610 -0.86 32.46 15.98
N VAL A 611 0.17 32.26 16.80
CA VAL A 611 0.91 30.99 16.85
C VAL A 611 -0.03 29.92 17.37
N LEU A 612 -0.05 28.78 16.67
CA LEU A 612 -0.85 27.62 17.04
C LEU A 612 -0.19 26.92 18.22
N LEU A 613 -1.00 26.43 19.17
CA LEU A 613 -0.51 25.81 20.40
C LEU A 613 -0.86 24.31 20.43
N GLU A 614 0.01 23.52 21.06
CA GLU A 614 -0.27 22.12 21.40
C GLU A 614 -1.16 22.05 22.64
N GLY A 615 -2.46 22.18 22.43
CA GLY A 615 -3.49 22.06 23.46
C GLY A 615 -3.94 23.39 24.06
N ASP A 616 -4.86 23.28 25.01
CA ASP A 616 -5.63 24.39 25.57
C ASP A 616 -4.79 25.12 26.64
N ALA A 617 -3.68 25.73 26.23
CA ALA A 617 -2.83 26.51 27.12
C ALA A 617 -3.65 27.63 27.75
N GLY A 618 -3.91 27.52 29.05
CA GLY A 618 -4.71 28.44 29.85
C GLY A 618 -4.12 29.83 29.97
N ARG A 619 -4.10 30.60 28.89
CA ARG A 619 -3.91 32.05 28.95
C ARG A 619 -5.28 32.71 28.94
N ASP A 620 -5.71 33.04 30.14
CA ASP A 620 -6.89 33.84 30.42
C ASP A 620 -6.78 35.20 29.71
N GLY A 621 -7.72 35.49 28.81
CA GLY A 621 -8.45 36.76 28.80
C GLY A 621 -7.75 38.06 28.38
N ASP A 622 -6.59 38.06 27.71
CA ASP A 622 -6.02 39.29 27.11
C ASP A 622 -5.51 39.05 25.68
N ASP A 623 -6.20 39.64 24.70
CA ASP A 623 -5.94 39.51 23.24
C ASP A 623 -4.54 40.06 22.85
N ASP A 624 -3.97 40.95 23.67
CA ASP A 624 -2.69 41.63 23.44
C ASP A 624 -1.43 40.80 23.80
N SER A 625 -1.57 39.58 24.31
CA SER A 625 -0.43 38.76 24.79
C SER A 625 -0.18 37.46 24.01
N ILE A 626 -0.88 37.26 22.89
CA ILE A 626 -0.80 36.03 22.10
C ILE A 626 0.38 36.15 21.13
N PRO A 627 1.36 35.23 21.16
CA PRO A 627 2.46 35.24 20.21
C PRO A 627 1.91 35.09 18.79
N THR A 628 2.42 35.90 17.86
CA THR A 628 2.01 35.87 16.45
C THR A 628 3.17 35.44 15.56
N CYS A 629 2.83 34.94 14.37
CA CYS A 629 3.78 34.60 13.30
C CYS A 629 3.30 35.17 11.98
N ASN A 630 4.23 35.40 11.06
CA ASN A 630 3.91 35.86 9.72
C ASN A 630 3.54 34.66 8.84
N GLN A 631 2.47 34.81 8.07
CA GLN A 631 2.06 33.91 6.99
C GLN A 631 1.70 34.73 5.76
N LEU A 632 1.52 34.07 4.63
CA LEU A 632 0.92 34.72 3.46
C LEU A 632 -0.60 34.66 3.59
N GLY A 633 -1.27 35.73 3.17
CA GLY A 633 -2.72 35.86 3.17
C GLY A 633 -3.22 36.41 1.84
N LEU A 634 -4.44 36.04 1.46
CA LEU A 634 -5.12 36.59 0.29
C LEU A 634 -6.02 37.76 0.73
N PHE A 635 -5.93 38.91 0.07
CA PHE A 635 -6.68 40.12 0.41
C PHE A 635 -7.46 40.65 -0.78
N ALA A 636 -8.63 41.25 -0.54
CA ALA A 636 -9.39 41.92 -1.57
C ALA A 636 -8.78 43.30 -1.91
N LYS A 637 -8.55 43.61 -3.18
CA LYS A 637 -8.13 44.93 -3.68
C LYS A 637 -9.29 45.91 -3.77
N GLU A 638 -10.48 45.38 -4.03
CA GLU A 638 -11.73 46.10 -4.19
C GLU A 638 -12.89 45.29 -3.60
N ASP A 639 -14.07 45.90 -3.49
CA ASP A 639 -15.25 45.20 -2.96
C ASP A 639 -15.64 44.01 -3.86
N ILE A 640 -15.88 42.85 -3.24
CA ILE A 640 -16.38 41.63 -3.86
C ILE A 640 -17.81 41.39 -3.38
N ALA A 641 -18.74 41.25 -4.32
CA ALA A 641 -20.14 41.08 -3.99
C ALA A 641 -20.42 39.69 -3.39
N ALA A 642 -21.50 39.58 -2.61
CA ALA A 642 -22.01 38.29 -2.15
C ALA A 642 -22.31 37.36 -3.35
N GLY A 643 -21.87 36.11 -3.27
CA GLY A 643 -22.01 35.10 -4.32
C GLY A 643 -21.00 35.23 -5.48
N GLU A 644 -20.20 36.29 -5.52
CA GLU A 644 -19.19 36.50 -6.57
C GLU A 644 -18.00 35.54 -6.41
N THR A 645 -17.48 35.02 -7.52
CA THR A 645 -16.25 34.23 -7.56
C THR A 645 -15.04 35.09 -7.16
N VAL A 646 -14.30 34.62 -6.17
CA VAL A 646 -13.10 35.27 -5.60
C VAL A 646 -11.84 34.74 -6.29
N LEU A 647 -11.75 33.42 -6.48
CA LEU A 647 -10.59 32.71 -7.04
C LEU A 647 -11.09 31.54 -7.89
N GLU A 648 -10.51 31.36 -9.07
CA GLU A 648 -10.70 30.16 -9.90
C GLU A 648 -9.32 29.60 -10.30
N GLU A 649 -8.83 28.62 -9.54
CA GLU A 649 -7.48 28.08 -9.68
C GLU A 649 -7.48 26.73 -10.41
N TYR A 650 -6.62 26.61 -11.42
CA TYR A 650 -6.34 25.37 -12.14
C TYR A 650 -4.93 24.88 -11.77
N SER A 651 -4.81 23.61 -11.39
CA SER A 651 -3.52 23.00 -11.02
C SER A 651 -3.28 21.71 -11.79
N LEU A 652 -2.08 21.61 -12.37
CA LEU A 652 -1.59 20.39 -13.04
C LEU A 652 -0.82 19.47 -12.09
N LEU A 653 -0.49 19.95 -10.88
CA LEU A 653 -0.03 19.08 -9.80
C LEU A 653 -1.25 18.39 -9.17
N THR A 654 -1.92 17.62 -10.02
CA THR A 654 -3.12 16.83 -9.74
C THR A 654 -2.81 15.39 -10.11
N ALA A 655 -3.18 14.47 -9.21
CA ALA A 655 -2.96 13.05 -9.39
C ALA A 655 -4.22 12.26 -9.02
N ASN A 656 -4.47 11.21 -9.80
CA ASN A 656 -5.71 10.45 -9.74
C ASN A 656 -5.39 8.99 -9.39
N ASN A 657 -6.15 8.42 -8.46
CA ASN A 657 -6.10 6.98 -8.17
C ASN A 657 -7.07 6.26 -9.13
N ARG A 658 -6.60 5.95 -10.34
CA ARG A 658 -7.41 5.53 -11.52
C ARG A 658 -8.15 4.18 -11.41
N HIS A 659 -8.32 3.61 -10.22
CA HIS A 659 -8.71 2.21 -10.11
C HIS A 659 -10.04 1.83 -10.76
N LYS A 660 -11.01 2.74 -10.99
CA LYS A 660 -12.36 2.37 -11.49
C LYS A 660 -13.13 3.44 -12.29
N GLU A 661 -12.61 4.65 -12.52
CA GLU A 661 -13.44 5.78 -12.98
C GLU A 661 -12.80 6.66 -14.07
N SER A 662 -13.66 7.27 -14.88
CA SER A 662 -13.35 8.12 -16.01
C SER A 662 -13.03 9.54 -15.53
N SER A 663 -11.81 9.78 -15.04
CA SER A 663 -11.32 11.12 -14.65
C SER A 663 -10.23 11.64 -15.58
N CYS A 664 -10.19 12.97 -15.76
CA CYS A 664 -9.19 13.65 -16.56
C CYS A 664 -7.82 13.59 -15.89
N ASP A 665 -6.79 13.13 -16.61
CA ASP A 665 -5.43 13.00 -16.09
C ASP A 665 -4.81 14.32 -15.61
N ALA A 666 -5.17 15.44 -16.25
CA ALA A 666 -4.60 16.76 -15.96
C ALA A 666 -5.28 17.47 -14.78
N CYS A 667 -6.62 17.45 -14.72
CA CYS A 667 -7.38 18.26 -13.76
C CYS A 667 -8.18 17.45 -12.74
N GLY A 668 -8.31 16.13 -12.92
CA GLY A 668 -9.07 15.25 -12.01
C GLY A 668 -10.59 15.43 -12.08
N SER A 669 -11.12 16.21 -13.03
CA SER A 669 -12.58 16.27 -13.27
C SER A 669 -13.09 14.94 -13.83
N GLU A 670 -14.39 14.67 -13.66
CA GLU A 670 -15.02 13.59 -14.41
C GLU A 670 -14.92 13.87 -15.92
N LEU A 671 -14.66 12.83 -16.71
CA LEU A 671 -14.63 12.90 -18.16
C LEU A 671 -16.06 12.99 -18.70
N PRO A 672 -16.27 13.72 -19.82
CA PRO A 672 -17.57 13.78 -20.46
C PRO A 672 -18.02 12.40 -20.97
N PRO A 673 -19.33 12.09 -20.96
CA PRO A 673 -19.85 10.79 -21.39
C PRO A 673 -19.63 10.53 -22.89
N LEU A 674 -19.18 9.31 -23.22
CA LEU A 674 -18.83 8.86 -24.57
C LEU A 674 -20.01 8.76 -25.57
N SER A 675 -21.26 8.96 -25.12
CA SER A 675 -22.47 8.71 -25.92
C SER A 675 -22.87 9.83 -26.87
N ASN A 676 -22.14 10.94 -26.92
CA ASN A 676 -22.44 12.08 -27.77
C ASN A 676 -21.42 12.17 -28.91
N ASP A 677 -21.90 12.45 -30.13
CA ASP A 677 -21.06 12.73 -31.31
C ASP A 677 -20.16 13.99 -31.12
N ASP A 678 -20.34 14.74 -30.02
CA ASP A 678 -19.59 15.93 -29.60
C ASP A 678 -18.84 15.69 -28.25
N SER A 679 -18.22 14.53 -28.04
CA SER A 679 -17.33 14.36 -26.88
C SER A 679 -16.09 15.28 -27.03
N SER A 680 -15.91 16.22 -26.12
CA SER A 680 -14.71 17.06 -26.07
C SER A 680 -13.47 16.33 -25.56
N ALA A 681 -13.62 15.10 -25.04
CA ALA A 681 -12.51 14.36 -24.48
C ALA A 681 -11.45 14.05 -25.53
N VAL A 682 -10.18 14.22 -25.14
CA VAL A 682 -9.01 13.99 -25.98
C VAL A 682 -8.20 12.84 -25.38
N SER A 683 -7.91 11.82 -26.17
CA SER A 683 -7.02 10.72 -25.77
C SER A 683 -5.60 10.99 -26.26
N CYS A 684 -4.60 10.63 -25.47
CA CYS A 684 -3.22 10.61 -25.97
C CYS A 684 -3.09 9.49 -27.03
N PRO A 685 -2.49 9.76 -28.21
CA PRO A 685 -2.30 8.73 -29.24
C PRO A 685 -1.35 7.59 -28.85
N GLU A 686 -0.41 7.86 -27.94
CA GLU A 686 0.66 6.94 -27.54
C GLU A 686 0.31 6.17 -26.26
N CYS A 687 -0.54 6.72 -25.38
CA CYS A 687 -0.98 6.03 -24.16
C CYS A 687 -2.25 5.20 -24.38
N TYR A 688 -2.30 4.01 -23.76
CA TYR A 688 -3.46 3.13 -23.83
C TYR A 688 -4.69 3.63 -23.05
N ASP A 689 -4.49 4.31 -21.91
CA ASP A 689 -5.56 4.61 -20.94
C ASP A 689 -5.62 6.09 -20.49
N THR A 690 -4.75 6.95 -21.01
CA THR A 690 -4.67 8.36 -20.59
C THR A 690 -5.61 9.24 -21.41
N ILE A 691 -6.59 9.85 -20.73
CA ILE A 691 -7.65 10.65 -21.33
C ILE A 691 -7.75 12.01 -20.62
N PHE A 692 -8.00 13.05 -21.41
CA PHE A 692 -8.19 14.44 -20.98
C PHE A 692 -9.63 14.89 -21.27
N CYS A 693 -10.19 15.75 -20.42
CA CYS A 693 -11.59 16.18 -20.58
C CYS A 693 -11.83 17.10 -21.79
N ASP A 694 -10.80 17.84 -22.22
CA ASP A 694 -10.83 18.74 -23.37
C ASP A 694 -9.42 18.98 -23.95
N GLU A 695 -9.37 19.66 -25.09
CA GLU A 695 -8.14 20.08 -25.78
C GLU A 695 -7.26 20.99 -24.91
N PHE A 696 -7.87 21.78 -24.03
CA PHE A 696 -7.13 22.65 -23.11
C PHE A 696 -6.31 21.82 -22.12
N CYS A 697 -6.92 20.82 -21.48
CA CYS A 697 -6.23 19.92 -20.56
C CYS A 697 -5.17 19.08 -21.26
N TYR A 698 -5.46 18.59 -22.47
CA TYR A 698 -4.47 17.87 -23.28
C TYR A 698 -3.25 18.76 -23.58
N SER A 699 -3.47 19.95 -24.15
CA SER A 699 -2.40 20.89 -24.48
C SER A 699 -1.58 21.28 -23.25
N ARG A 700 -2.25 21.56 -22.12
CA ARG A 700 -1.57 21.91 -20.86
C ARG A 700 -0.75 20.77 -20.30
N ALA A 701 -1.24 19.53 -20.38
CA ALA A 701 -0.48 18.36 -19.95
C ALA A 701 0.75 18.17 -20.84
N GLN A 702 0.60 18.29 -22.17
CA GLN A 702 1.71 18.20 -23.13
C GLN A 702 2.79 19.24 -22.87
N ASP A 703 2.40 20.47 -22.53
CA ASP A 703 3.32 21.58 -22.27
C ASP A 703 4.06 21.49 -20.92
N GLN A 704 3.61 20.64 -19.98
CA GLN A 704 4.02 20.75 -18.58
C GLN A 704 4.54 19.47 -17.94
N TYR A 705 4.06 18.28 -18.33
CA TYR A 705 4.54 17.02 -17.72
C TYR A 705 4.39 15.79 -18.61
N HIS A 706 3.36 15.72 -19.46
CA HIS A 706 2.93 14.46 -20.07
C HIS A 706 4.01 13.79 -20.92
N PRO A 707 4.86 14.51 -21.69
CA PRO A 707 5.92 13.86 -22.45
C PRO A 707 6.94 13.09 -21.60
N ALA A 708 7.12 13.46 -20.33
CA ALA A 708 8.01 12.75 -19.41
C ALA A 708 7.41 11.45 -18.85
N VAL A 709 6.09 11.25 -19.02
CA VAL A 709 5.36 10.06 -18.54
C VAL A 709 4.52 9.42 -19.64
N CYS A 710 4.79 9.75 -20.90
CA CYS A 710 4.05 9.24 -22.04
C CYS A 710 4.52 7.81 -22.34
N ASP A 711 3.57 6.90 -22.51
CA ASP A 711 3.81 5.46 -22.68
C ASP A 711 4.68 4.80 -21.58
N THR A 712 4.89 5.49 -20.45
CA THR A 712 5.52 4.91 -19.28
C THR A 712 4.42 4.55 -18.28
N ASP A 713 4.30 3.27 -17.93
CA ASP A 713 3.27 2.76 -17.00
C ASP A 713 3.60 3.14 -15.54
N VAL A 714 3.99 4.40 -15.30
CA VAL A 714 4.33 4.97 -13.98
C VAL A 714 3.12 4.92 -13.06
N ASP A 715 1.93 5.11 -13.63
CA ASP A 715 0.66 5.02 -12.89
C ASP A 715 0.42 3.62 -12.32
N SER A 716 1.08 2.55 -12.81
CA SER A 716 0.98 1.20 -12.20
C SER A 716 1.62 1.07 -10.83
N ILE A 717 2.60 1.92 -10.53
CA ILE A 717 3.48 1.77 -9.37
C ILE A 717 2.72 2.02 -8.06
N ALA A 718 1.67 2.83 -8.10
CA ALA A 718 0.83 3.15 -6.94
C ALA A 718 -0.56 2.50 -7.00
N LYS A 719 -0.78 1.49 -7.86
CA LYS A 719 -2.06 0.77 -7.98
C LYS A 719 -2.33 -0.11 -6.75
N ASP A 720 -3.57 -0.08 -6.24
CA ASP A 720 -4.10 -0.86 -5.11
C ASP A 720 -3.35 -0.75 -3.76
N PRO A 721 -3.18 0.47 -3.20
CA PRO A 721 -2.66 0.60 -1.84
C PRO A 721 -3.63 -0.04 -0.83
N ASP A 722 -3.07 -0.71 0.19
CA ASP A 722 -3.86 -1.20 1.32
C ASP A 722 -4.65 -0.07 1.97
N ALA A 723 -5.77 -0.39 2.64
CA ALA A 723 -6.61 0.64 3.26
C ALA A 723 -5.84 1.55 4.24
N ALA A 724 -4.80 1.01 4.89
CA ALA A 724 -3.91 1.77 5.76
C ALA A 724 -2.99 2.74 4.98
N ASP A 725 -2.63 2.42 3.74
CA ASP A 725 -1.65 3.07 2.86
C ASP A 725 -2.25 4.13 1.91
N ILE A 726 -3.58 4.26 1.84
CA ILE A 726 -4.26 5.13 0.87
C ILE A 726 -3.73 6.57 0.93
N ASP A 727 -3.62 7.17 2.11
CA ASP A 727 -3.18 8.57 2.22
C ASP A 727 -1.74 8.77 1.74
N GLN A 728 -0.83 7.82 2.04
CA GLN A 728 0.57 7.90 1.60
C GLN A 728 0.70 7.67 0.10
N SER A 729 -0.14 6.80 -0.47
CA SER A 729 -0.18 6.53 -1.90
C SER A 729 -0.57 7.78 -2.71
N LEU A 730 -1.46 8.63 -2.19
CA LEU A 730 -1.82 9.88 -2.85
C LEU A 730 -0.66 10.88 -2.87
N TYR A 731 0.06 10.99 -1.76
CA TYR A 731 1.25 11.85 -1.73
C TYR A 731 2.34 11.34 -2.67
N LEU A 732 2.49 10.02 -2.79
CA LEU A 732 3.39 9.41 -3.77
C LEU A 732 2.95 9.74 -5.21
N LEU A 733 1.66 9.71 -5.51
CA LEU A 733 1.13 10.10 -6.82
C LEU A 733 1.36 11.60 -7.12
N LEU A 734 1.25 12.47 -6.11
CA LEU A 734 1.64 13.88 -6.24
C LEU A 734 3.14 14.03 -6.47
N LEU A 735 3.98 13.23 -5.80
CA LEU A 735 5.42 13.20 -6.04
C LEU A 735 5.72 12.76 -7.47
N ALA A 736 5.05 11.72 -7.98
CA ALA A 736 5.15 11.26 -9.35
C ALA A 736 4.87 12.39 -10.36
N ARG A 737 3.75 13.11 -10.16
CA ARG A 737 3.37 14.24 -11.00
C ARG A 737 4.38 15.38 -10.91
N LEU A 738 4.88 15.69 -9.72
CA LEU A 738 5.92 16.71 -9.52
C LEU A 738 7.20 16.36 -10.29
N LEU A 739 7.65 15.11 -10.19
CA LEU A 739 8.84 14.63 -10.88
C LEU A 739 8.66 14.66 -12.40
N ALA A 740 7.50 14.25 -12.91
CA ALA A 740 7.16 14.38 -14.32
C ALA A 740 7.23 15.83 -14.81
N MET A 741 6.68 16.77 -14.02
CA MET A 741 6.73 18.20 -14.32
C MET A 741 8.17 18.73 -14.36
N SER A 742 8.98 18.43 -13.34
CA SER A 742 10.36 18.91 -13.27
C SER A 742 11.25 18.30 -14.35
N THR A 743 11.06 17.03 -14.67
CA THR A 743 11.80 16.34 -15.74
C THR A 743 11.47 16.94 -17.09
N HIS A 744 10.18 17.14 -17.41
CA HIS A 744 9.77 17.75 -18.67
C HIS A 744 10.28 19.20 -18.81
N GLN A 745 10.27 19.96 -17.71
CA GLN A 745 10.72 21.35 -17.69
C GLN A 745 12.24 21.49 -17.51
N GLU A 746 12.96 20.38 -17.32
CA GLU A 746 14.40 20.30 -17.04
C GLU A 746 14.88 21.09 -15.80
N ILE A 747 13.97 21.43 -14.87
CA ILE A 747 14.28 22.18 -13.64
C ILE A 747 14.41 21.26 -12.42
N HIS A 748 14.87 21.81 -11.30
CA HIS A 748 14.87 21.08 -10.02
C HIS A 748 13.42 20.93 -9.49
N PRO A 749 13.02 19.80 -8.89
CA PRO A 749 11.65 19.60 -8.41
C PRO A 749 11.13 20.71 -7.50
N LEU A 750 11.96 21.20 -6.56
CA LEU A 750 11.60 22.30 -5.65
C LEU A 750 11.45 23.67 -6.32
N GLU A 751 11.79 23.80 -7.60
CA GLU A 751 11.57 25.02 -8.38
C GLU A 751 10.28 25.01 -9.20
N VAL A 752 9.58 23.88 -9.26
CA VAL A 752 8.25 23.80 -9.88
C VAL A 752 7.33 24.78 -9.18
N ASN A 753 6.65 25.63 -9.97
CA ASN A 753 5.91 26.79 -9.48
C ASN A 753 4.83 26.43 -8.46
N GLU A 754 4.22 25.25 -8.64
CA GLU A 754 3.17 24.68 -7.81
C GLU A 754 3.68 24.33 -6.40
N ILE A 755 5.00 24.20 -6.20
CA ILE A 755 5.57 23.85 -4.90
C ILE A 755 6.53 24.88 -4.31
N LYS A 756 7.16 25.70 -5.16
CA LYS A 756 8.23 26.62 -4.75
C LYS A 756 7.82 27.55 -3.60
N TYR A 757 6.61 28.11 -3.66
CA TYR A 757 6.15 29.16 -2.74
C TYR A 757 5.16 28.70 -1.65
N ILE A 758 4.75 27.42 -1.66
CA ILE A 758 3.86 26.87 -0.64
C ILE A 758 4.61 26.53 0.65
N TRP A 759 3.92 26.65 1.78
CA TRP A 759 4.50 26.39 3.09
C TRP A 759 4.60 24.88 3.38
N GLY A 760 5.77 24.45 3.84
CA GLY A 760 6.02 23.06 4.24
C GLY A 760 5.71 22.74 5.70
N ASP A 761 5.27 23.71 6.50
CA ASP A 761 5.05 23.59 7.94
C ASP A 761 6.25 22.96 8.66
N PHE A 762 7.40 23.59 8.41
CA PHE A 762 8.70 23.22 8.93
C PHE A 762 8.86 23.62 10.40
N VAL A 763 9.51 22.75 11.17
CA VAL A 763 9.84 22.94 12.59
C VAL A 763 11.29 23.44 12.72
N PRO A 764 11.61 24.33 13.68
CA PRO A 764 12.98 24.76 13.95
C PRO A 764 13.95 23.61 14.20
N SER A 765 15.16 23.69 13.63
CA SER A 765 16.15 22.59 13.69
C SER A 765 16.61 22.22 15.10
N GLU A 766 16.66 23.17 16.04
CA GLU A 766 17.03 22.91 17.43
C GLU A 766 16.04 21.96 18.13
N LEU A 767 14.77 21.96 17.72
CA LEU A 767 13.73 21.07 18.26
C LEU A 767 13.78 19.66 17.62
N ASN A 768 14.62 19.44 16.61
CA ASN A 768 14.74 18.18 15.86
C ASN A 768 16.00 17.36 16.19
N ASP A 769 16.94 17.89 16.98
CA ASP A 769 18.22 17.23 17.28
C ASP A 769 18.01 15.93 18.11
N ILE A 770 18.69 14.83 17.72
CA ILE A 770 18.61 13.52 18.41
C ILE A 770 20.00 12.97 18.74
N ASP A 771 20.08 12.20 19.82
CA ASP A 771 21.19 11.26 20.02
C ASP A 771 21.02 10.08 19.05
N CYS A 772 22.07 9.70 18.34
CA CYS A 772 22.05 8.64 17.34
C CYS A 772 22.46 7.27 17.92
N SER A 773 22.50 7.16 19.24
CA SER A 773 22.82 5.91 19.93
C SER A 773 21.67 4.92 19.89
N ILE A 774 21.99 3.62 19.96
CA ILE A 774 20.98 2.54 20.03
C ILE A 774 20.11 2.61 21.31
N ASN A 775 20.57 3.39 22.30
CA ASN A 775 19.91 3.65 23.57
C ASN A 775 19.16 4.99 23.59
N ALA A 776 19.09 5.69 22.45
CA ALA A 776 18.46 7.00 22.37
C ALA A 776 17.00 6.96 22.85
N GLU A 777 16.61 7.99 23.62
CA GLU A 777 15.22 8.22 23.99
C GLU A 777 14.37 8.49 22.73
N PRO A 778 13.03 8.34 22.79
CA PRO A 778 12.17 8.63 21.66
C PRO A 778 12.47 10.01 21.08
N PRO A 779 12.48 10.16 19.74
CA PRO A 779 12.84 11.41 19.11
C PRO A 779 11.94 12.56 19.60
N PRO A 780 12.47 13.80 19.68
CA PRO A 780 11.66 15.00 19.91
C PRO A 780 10.66 15.19 18.75
N GLU A 781 9.77 16.17 18.84
CA GLU A 781 8.56 16.38 18.01
C GLU A 781 8.75 16.27 16.47
N TRP A 782 8.99 15.07 15.97
CA TRP A 782 9.07 14.74 14.56
C TRP A 782 7.67 14.55 14.01
N THR A 783 7.40 15.18 12.88
CA THR A 783 6.05 15.28 12.35
C THR A 783 5.92 14.79 10.91
N LEU A 784 7.01 14.62 10.15
CA LEU A 784 6.93 14.14 8.77
C LEU A 784 6.74 12.62 8.77
N PRO A 785 5.64 12.06 8.21
CA PRO A 785 5.43 10.62 8.15
C PRO A 785 6.45 9.98 7.22
N PHE A 786 6.90 8.79 7.60
CA PHE A 786 7.94 8.09 6.87
C PHE A 786 7.67 6.59 6.85
N SER A 787 7.92 5.98 5.70
CA SER A 787 8.08 4.53 5.54
C SER A 787 9.18 4.24 4.53
N PHE A 788 9.87 3.11 4.67
CA PHE A 788 10.86 2.69 3.69
C PHE A 788 10.25 2.58 2.29
N LYS A 789 9.08 1.95 2.20
CA LYS A 789 8.33 1.74 0.95
C LYS A 789 7.99 3.04 0.21
N TYR A 790 7.34 4.00 0.86
CA TYR A 790 6.81 5.20 0.19
C TYR A 790 7.79 6.39 0.13
N ASN A 791 8.83 6.40 0.95
CA ASN A 791 9.82 7.48 0.94
C ASN A 791 11.11 7.10 0.20
N ILE A 792 11.48 5.82 0.14
CA ILE A 792 12.75 5.36 -0.46
C ILE A 792 12.50 4.44 -1.66
N GLU A 793 11.94 3.26 -1.43
CA GLU A 793 11.88 2.18 -2.43
C GLU A 793 11.06 2.57 -3.66
N ILE A 794 9.79 2.94 -3.47
CA ILE A 794 8.90 3.23 -4.59
C ILE A 794 9.30 4.51 -5.34
N PRO A 795 9.69 5.63 -4.70
CA PRO A 795 10.19 6.79 -5.42
C PRO A 795 11.39 6.50 -6.32
N LEU A 796 12.31 5.63 -5.91
CA LEU A 796 13.43 5.21 -6.78
C LEU A 796 12.93 4.38 -7.96
N HIS A 797 12.02 3.43 -7.72
CA HIS A 797 11.43 2.64 -8.80
C HIS A 797 10.64 3.50 -9.80
N LEU A 798 10.02 4.58 -9.32
CA LEU A 798 9.32 5.54 -10.16
C LEU A 798 10.27 6.26 -11.13
N LEU A 799 11.45 6.66 -10.65
CA LEU A 799 12.47 7.27 -11.50
C LEU A 799 12.99 6.28 -12.55
N GLU A 800 13.26 5.03 -12.17
CA GLU A 800 13.66 3.97 -13.12
C GLU A 800 12.61 3.78 -14.22
N LYS A 801 11.31 3.78 -13.85
CA LYS A 801 10.19 3.67 -14.80
C LYS A 801 10.03 4.89 -15.70
N MET A 802 10.52 6.05 -15.28
CA MET A 802 10.63 7.26 -16.09
C MET A 802 11.94 7.30 -16.90
N GLU A 803 12.71 6.20 -16.93
CA GLU A 803 14.02 6.12 -17.57
C GLU A 803 15.04 7.14 -17.02
N ILE A 804 14.91 7.49 -15.75
CA ILE A 804 15.82 8.39 -15.03
C ILE A 804 16.82 7.56 -14.24
N ASP A 805 18.11 7.74 -14.54
CA ASP A 805 19.19 7.13 -13.77
C ASP A 805 19.22 7.71 -12.34
N ILE A 806 18.95 6.84 -11.37
CA ILE A 806 18.84 7.19 -9.94
C ILE A 806 20.18 7.57 -9.28
N TYR A 807 21.29 7.38 -9.98
CA TYR A 807 22.64 7.69 -9.54
C TYR A 807 23.16 8.98 -10.17
N GLU A 808 23.01 9.16 -11.48
CA GLU A 808 23.49 10.35 -12.19
C GLU A 808 22.66 11.60 -11.86
N SER A 809 21.40 11.43 -11.49
CA SER A 809 20.46 12.54 -11.26
C SER A 809 20.33 12.98 -9.79
N LEU A 810 21.34 12.67 -8.97
CA LEU A 810 21.33 12.91 -7.51
C LEU A 810 21.15 14.39 -7.13
N ASP A 811 21.56 15.33 -7.98
CA ASP A 811 21.40 16.77 -7.77
C ASP A 811 19.92 17.21 -7.77
N LYS A 812 19.06 16.48 -8.49
CA LYS A 812 17.61 16.74 -8.60
C LYS A 812 16.76 15.74 -7.82
N HIS A 813 17.25 14.51 -7.66
CA HIS A 813 16.47 13.37 -7.15
C HIS A 813 17.07 12.76 -5.87
N ASP A 814 17.70 13.59 -5.03
CA ASP A 814 18.14 13.16 -3.69
C ASP A 814 16.94 12.99 -2.73
N LEU A 815 17.07 12.14 -1.71
CA LEU A 815 15.96 11.78 -0.83
C LEU A 815 15.43 12.97 -0.01
N TRP A 816 16.29 13.92 0.36
CA TRP A 816 15.89 15.14 1.06
C TRP A 816 14.96 16.02 0.19
N VAL A 817 15.06 15.93 -1.14
CA VAL A 817 14.17 16.63 -2.08
C VAL A 817 12.76 16.06 -1.96
N PHE A 818 12.62 14.73 -1.93
CA PHE A 818 11.33 14.06 -1.78
C PHE A 818 10.70 14.36 -0.42
N ASN A 819 11.48 14.29 0.66
CA ASN A 819 11.00 14.62 2.00
C ASN A 819 10.56 16.09 2.11
N THR A 820 11.25 17.01 1.42
CA THR A 820 10.84 18.42 1.33
C THR A 820 9.52 18.58 0.55
N ALA A 821 9.35 17.86 -0.56
CA ALA A 821 8.10 17.85 -1.32
C ALA A 821 6.93 17.28 -0.49
N TYR A 822 7.14 16.15 0.20
CA TYR A 822 6.14 15.56 1.10
C TYR A 822 5.74 16.51 2.23
N ALA A 823 6.70 17.23 2.83
CA ALA A 823 6.41 18.24 3.85
C ALA A 823 5.51 19.36 3.31
N LYS A 824 5.74 19.80 2.07
CA LYS A 824 4.92 20.80 1.35
C LYS A 824 3.54 20.29 0.99
N PHE A 825 3.41 19.05 0.51
CA PHE A 825 2.11 18.47 0.19
C PHE A 825 1.20 18.36 1.42
N ARG A 826 1.73 17.92 2.58
CA ARG A 826 0.93 17.68 3.78
C ARG A 826 0.12 18.90 4.23
N GLY A 827 0.67 20.11 4.08
CA GLY A 827 0.01 21.34 4.51
C GLY A 827 -0.94 21.96 3.48
N THR A 828 -0.87 21.53 2.21
CA THR A 828 -1.46 22.29 1.10
C THR A 828 -2.20 21.46 0.07
N ALA A 829 -1.98 20.14 0.05
CA ALA A 829 -2.71 19.24 -0.82
C ALA A 829 -4.17 19.12 -0.36
N SER A 830 -5.05 19.15 -1.35
CA SER A 830 -6.47 18.82 -1.21
C SER A 830 -6.70 17.43 -1.78
N ALA A 831 -7.70 16.73 -1.25
CA ALA A 831 -8.12 15.44 -1.75
C ALA A 831 -9.65 15.43 -1.91
N ARG A 832 -10.13 14.78 -2.95
CA ARG A 832 -11.53 14.44 -3.14
C ARG A 832 -11.68 12.99 -2.74
N LYS A 833 -12.81 12.65 -2.12
CA LYS A 833 -13.17 11.29 -1.75
C LYS A 833 -14.23 10.79 -2.71
N ASN A 834 -14.09 9.54 -3.15
CA ASN A 834 -15.10 8.86 -3.93
C ASN A 834 -16.38 8.70 -3.06
N PRO A 835 -17.55 9.15 -3.55
CA PRO A 835 -18.80 9.03 -2.80
C PRO A 835 -19.25 7.59 -2.51
N ARG A 836 -18.74 6.59 -3.25
CA ARG A 836 -19.17 5.19 -3.17
C ARG A 836 -18.46 4.40 -2.09
N ASP A 837 -17.16 4.62 -1.89
CA ASP A 837 -16.34 3.89 -0.91
C ASP A 837 -15.70 4.79 0.15
N GLY A 838 -15.85 6.11 0.03
CA GLY A 838 -15.29 7.11 0.94
C GLY A 838 -13.76 7.23 0.86
N ARG A 839 -13.11 6.58 -0.11
CA ARG A 839 -11.65 6.61 -0.30
C ARG A 839 -11.25 7.80 -1.15
N PRO A 840 -10.11 8.44 -0.85
CA PRO A 840 -9.55 9.49 -1.71
C PRO A 840 -9.31 9.01 -3.16
N ASP A 841 -9.89 9.70 -4.15
CA ASP A 841 -9.81 9.37 -5.58
C ASP A 841 -8.91 10.32 -6.38
N VAL A 842 -8.89 11.60 -6.00
CA VAL A 842 -8.07 12.65 -6.63
C VAL A 842 -7.37 13.44 -5.54
N ALA A 843 -6.09 13.73 -5.72
CA ALA A 843 -5.33 14.66 -4.90
C ALA A 843 -4.74 15.77 -5.78
N ALA A 844 -4.74 17.00 -5.28
CA ALA A 844 -4.20 18.14 -6.01
C ALA A 844 -3.59 19.18 -5.06
N VAL A 845 -2.50 19.81 -5.48
CA VAL A 845 -1.91 20.97 -4.79
C VAL A 845 -2.45 22.25 -5.42
N HIS A 846 -3.02 23.13 -4.60
CA HIS A 846 -3.58 24.42 -5.05
C HIS A 846 -2.83 25.59 -4.36
N PRO A 847 -1.74 26.09 -4.98
CA PRO A 847 -0.85 27.09 -4.39
C PRO A 847 -1.50 28.38 -3.92
N PHE A 848 -2.58 28.84 -4.55
CA PHE A 848 -3.24 30.11 -4.22
C PHE A 848 -4.43 29.93 -3.29
N TRP A 849 -5.18 28.84 -3.44
CA TRP A 849 -6.25 28.47 -2.51
C TRP A 849 -5.74 28.32 -1.08
N CYS A 850 -4.55 27.72 -0.89
CA CYS A 850 -3.96 27.56 0.44
C CYS A 850 -3.44 28.86 1.07
N LEU A 851 -3.40 29.98 0.33
CA LEU A 851 -3.06 31.31 0.86
C LEU A 851 -4.26 32.00 1.51
N ALA A 852 -5.48 31.53 1.28
CA ALA A 852 -6.64 32.01 2.00
C ALA A 852 -6.64 31.37 3.40
N ASN A 853 -6.27 32.16 4.42
CA ASN A 853 -6.06 31.67 5.77
C ASN A 853 -7.33 31.13 6.41
N HIS A 854 -7.17 30.16 7.32
CA HIS A 854 -8.29 29.50 7.97
C HIS A 854 -8.97 30.39 9.02
N ASP A 855 -10.30 30.45 8.98
CA ASP A 855 -11.14 30.98 10.05
C ASP A 855 -12.40 30.11 10.22
N CYS A 856 -12.85 29.91 11.45
CA CYS A 856 -14.10 29.18 11.71
C CYS A 856 -15.36 30.02 11.42
N ASN A 857 -15.24 31.28 11.02
CA ASN A 857 -16.30 32.16 10.51
C ASN A 857 -15.91 32.75 9.13
N PRO A 858 -15.69 31.89 8.11
CA PRO A 858 -15.11 32.28 6.83
C PRO A 858 -15.99 33.27 6.04
N ASN A 859 -15.39 34.09 5.16
CA ASN A 859 -16.17 34.90 4.17
C ASN A 859 -16.38 34.15 2.88
N VAL A 860 -15.59 33.12 2.60
CA VAL A 860 -15.72 32.34 1.39
C VAL A 860 -16.24 30.94 1.66
N THR A 861 -16.79 30.35 0.61
CA THR A 861 -17.02 28.91 0.48
C THR A 861 -16.29 28.44 -0.76
N TRP A 862 -16.11 27.13 -0.91
CA TRP A 862 -15.37 26.58 -2.02
C TRP A 862 -15.96 25.29 -2.57
N GLU A 863 -15.66 25.03 -3.83
CA GLU A 863 -16.00 23.80 -4.54
C GLU A 863 -14.82 23.34 -5.41
N TRP A 864 -14.69 22.02 -5.60
CA TRP A 864 -13.65 21.45 -6.46
C TRP A 864 -14.24 20.42 -7.43
N GLY A 865 -14.10 20.72 -8.73
CA GLY A 865 -14.60 19.90 -9.83
C GLY A 865 -13.71 19.97 -11.08
N GLY A 866 -12.39 19.93 -10.88
CA GLY A 866 -11.37 20.13 -11.93
C GLY A 866 -10.63 21.48 -11.81
N LYS A 867 -11.32 22.48 -11.27
CA LYS A 867 -10.74 23.73 -10.78
C LYS A 867 -11.19 23.96 -9.35
N MET A 868 -10.35 24.63 -8.57
CA MET A 868 -10.68 25.08 -7.22
C MET A 868 -11.32 26.46 -7.30
N VAL A 869 -12.58 26.58 -6.88
CA VAL A 869 -13.33 27.84 -6.96
C VAL A 869 -13.65 28.33 -5.55
N LEU A 870 -13.18 29.52 -5.20
CA LEU A 870 -13.63 30.25 -4.01
C LEU A 870 -14.74 31.23 -4.42
N SER A 871 -15.84 31.23 -3.67
CA SER A 871 -16.95 32.18 -3.86
C SER A 871 -17.26 32.90 -2.56
N ALA A 872 -17.50 34.20 -2.63
CA ALA A 872 -17.91 34.99 -1.48
C ALA A 872 -19.27 34.50 -0.97
N ARG A 873 -19.38 34.21 0.32
CA ARG A 873 -20.64 33.75 0.93
C ARG A 873 -21.70 34.84 0.85
N GLU A 874 -22.96 34.44 0.71
CA GLU A 874 -24.11 35.33 0.80
C GLU A 874 -24.38 35.81 2.23
N MET A 875 -24.10 34.95 3.21
CA MET A 875 -24.23 35.22 4.64
C MET A 875 -23.05 34.61 5.39
N ARG A 876 -22.56 35.33 6.42
CA ARG A 876 -21.54 34.77 7.33
C ARG A 876 -22.17 33.64 8.16
N PRO A 877 -21.46 32.50 8.36
CA PRO A 877 -21.99 31.39 9.14
C PRO A 877 -22.35 31.77 10.58
N PHE A 878 -21.60 32.70 11.18
CA PHE A 878 -21.82 33.15 12.57
C PHE A 878 -21.81 34.69 12.67
N GLY A 879 -22.57 35.21 13.65
CA GLY A 879 -22.62 36.64 13.97
C GLY A 879 -23.60 37.48 13.14
N ASN A 880 -24.47 36.86 12.33
CA ASN A 880 -25.55 37.50 11.57
C ASN A 880 -25.09 38.71 10.72
N ARG A 881 -23.88 38.62 10.15
CA ARG A 881 -23.29 39.65 9.28
C ARG A 881 -23.65 39.36 7.80
N PRO A 882 -23.95 40.39 6.99
CA PRO A 882 -24.14 40.21 5.56
C PRO A 882 -22.87 39.66 4.91
N GLY A 883 -23.04 38.89 3.83
CA GLY A 883 -21.93 38.37 3.04
C GLY A 883 -21.22 39.40 2.16
N GLY A 884 -20.41 38.92 1.22
CA GLY A 884 -19.46 39.74 0.46
C GLY A 884 -18.19 40.08 1.24
N ILE A 885 -17.27 40.77 0.58
CA ILE A 885 -15.93 41.09 1.11
C ILE A 885 -15.58 42.53 0.74
N LYS A 886 -15.11 43.32 1.71
CA LYS A 886 -14.72 44.72 1.45
C LYS A 886 -13.27 44.84 0.99
N ALA A 887 -12.99 45.90 0.26
CA ALA A 887 -11.61 46.25 -0.10
C ALA A 887 -10.71 46.28 1.14
N ASN A 888 -9.55 45.63 1.04
CA ASN A 888 -8.55 45.38 2.09
C ASN A 888 -8.93 44.37 3.17
N GLU A 889 -10.09 43.72 3.10
CA GLU A 889 -10.36 42.57 3.96
C GLU A 889 -9.61 41.32 3.47
N GLU A 890 -9.19 40.49 4.43
CA GLU A 890 -8.59 39.19 4.16
C GLU A 890 -9.67 38.19 3.70
N ILE A 891 -9.31 37.36 2.73
CA ILE A 891 -10.08 36.21 2.28
C ILE A 891 -9.81 35.07 3.26
N LEU A 892 -10.81 34.75 4.06
CA LEU A 892 -10.79 33.76 5.13
C LEU A 892 -11.53 32.50 4.69
N ASN A 893 -10.78 31.42 4.55
CA ASN A 893 -11.23 30.10 4.15
C ASN A 893 -11.51 29.21 5.38
N HIS A 894 -11.97 27.98 5.16
CA HIS A 894 -12.22 26.98 6.18
C HIS A 894 -11.77 25.59 5.73
N TYR A 895 -11.22 24.82 6.67
CA TYR A 895 -10.67 23.46 6.46
C TYR A 895 -11.47 22.39 7.23
N CYS A 896 -12.48 22.81 7.98
CA CYS A 896 -13.35 21.93 8.74
C CYS A 896 -14.81 22.37 8.57
N ASP A 897 -15.76 21.48 8.87
CA ASP A 897 -17.16 21.87 8.94
C ASP A 897 -17.35 22.89 10.07
N VAL A 898 -17.65 24.12 9.68
CA VAL A 898 -17.80 25.27 10.58
C VAL A 898 -19.01 25.13 11.51
N ASN A 899 -19.90 24.17 11.27
CA ASN A 899 -21.06 23.91 12.11
C ASN A 899 -20.76 22.98 13.30
N LEU A 900 -19.61 22.29 13.30
CA LEU A 900 -19.22 21.40 14.41
C LEU A 900 -18.95 22.20 15.70
N PRO A 901 -19.02 21.56 16.89
CA PRO A 901 -18.59 22.16 18.15
C PRO A 901 -17.11 22.57 18.15
N VAL A 902 -16.73 23.56 18.97
CA VAL A 902 -15.36 24.13 18.98
C VAL A 902 -14.26 23.09 19.14
N GLN A 903 -14.47 22.09 20.00
CA GLN A 903 -13.49 21.05 20.26
C GLN A 903 -13.29 20.16 19.02
N GLU A 904 -14.38 19.68 18.43
CA GLU A 904 -14.34 18.89 17.20
C GLU A 904 -13.75 19.68 16.03
N ARG A 905 -14.06 20.98 15.89
CA ARG A 905 -13.46 21.84 14.85
C ARG A 905 -11.95 21.96 15.01
N ARG A 906 -11.47 22.16 16.25
CA ARG A 906 -10.03 22.27 16.53
C ARG A 906 -9.32 20.94 16.29
N GLU A 907 -9.89 19.83 16.75
CA GLU A 907 -9.36 18.48 16.49
C GLU A 907 -9.31 18.17 14.99
N TRP A 908 -10.32 18.58 14.23
CA TRP A 908 -10.37 18.40 12.78
C TRP A 908 -9.33 19.27 12.05
N ALA A 909 -9.23 20.55 12.41
CA ALA A 909 -8.34 21.50 11.76
C ALA A 909 -6.87 21.32 12.15
N GLN A 910 -6.58 20.69 13.29
CA GLN A 910 -5.22 20.52 13.82
C GLN A 910 -4.26 19.87 12.82
N GLY A 911 -4.73 18.87 12.06
CA GLY A 911 -3.90 18.18 11.08
C GLY A 911 -3.41 19.09 9.94
N SER A 912 -4.27 19.98 9.46
CA SER A 912 -3.97 20.92 8.38
C SER A 912 -3.26 22.17 8.86
N LEU A 913 -3.53 22.60 10.09
CA LEU A 913 -2.94 23.81 10.67
C LEU A 913 -1.57 23.55 11.33
N GLY A 914 -1.31 22.33 11.81
CA GLY A 914 -0.12 22.03 12.63
C GLY A 914 -0.31 22.33 14.12
N GLY A 915 -1.51 22.71 14.55
CA GLY A 915 -1.84 23.01 15.95
C GLY A 915 -3.30 23.44 16.13
N TRP A 916 -3.71 23.76 17.37
CA TRP A 916 -5.11 24.12 17.67
C TRP A 916 -5.50 25.43 16.97
N CYS A 917 -6.69 25.47 16.36
CA CYS A 917 -7.20 26.70 15.73
C CYS A 917 -7.39 27.81 16.77
N MET A 918 -6.72 28.94 16.54
CA MET A 918 -6.69 30.13 17.40
C MET A 918 -7.50 31.32 16.82
N CYS A 919 -8.41 31.09 15.86
CA CYS A 919 -9.28 32.16 15.37
C CYS A 919 -10.18 32.73 16.47
N GLU A 920 -10.64 33.97 16.30
CA GLU A 920 -11.49 34.71 17.27
C GLU A 920 -12.65 33.84 17.78
N ARG A 921 -13.43 33.28 16.86
CA ARG A 921 -14.58 32.42 17.18
C ARG A 921 -14.21 31.21 18.04
N CYS A 922 -13.13 30.50 17.70
CA CYS A 922 -12.71 29.33 18.48
C CYS A 922 -12.25 29.73 19.88
N ARG A 923 -11.55 30.87 20.02
CA ARG A 923 -11.14 31.38 21.34
C ARG A 923 -12.35 31.73 22.20
N GLU A 924 -13.32 32.46 21.64
CA GLU A 924 -14.57 32.83 22.33
C GLU A 924 -15.36 31.61 22.79
N GLU A 925 -15.69 30.69 21.87
CA GLU A 925 -16.50 29.49 22.19
C GLU A 925 -15.80 28.58 23.22
N SER A 926 -14.47 28.45 23.15
CA SER A 926 -13.69 27.67 24.14
C SER A 926 -13.66 28.33 25.52
N GLY A 927 -13.64 29.66 25.58
CA GLY A 927 -13.68 30.42 26.82
C GLY A 927 -15.05 30.35 27.52
N GLU A 928 -16.14 30.32 26.76
CA GLU A 928 -17.50 30.16 27.28
C GLU A 928 -17.77 28.75 27.83
N ALA A 929 -17.28 27.71 27.14
CA ALA A 929 -17.38 26.32 27.61
C ALA A 929 -16.75 26.11 28.99
N LYS A 930 -15.61 26.78 29.27
CA LYS A 930 -14.93 26.76 30.58
C LYS A 930 -15.69 27.52 31.68
N LYS A 931 -16.42 28.58 31.33
CA LYS A 931 -17.26 29.31 32.30
C LYS A 931 -18.49 28.50 32.70
N GLY A 932 -19.02 27.66 31.82
CA GLY A 932 -20.12 26.72 32.11
C GLY A 932 -19.72 25.57 33.05
N SER A 933 -18.51 25.04 32.94
CA SER A 933 -18.04 23.91 33.77
C SER A 933 -17.69 24.30 35.22
N ASN A 934 -17.40 25.57 35.48
CA ASN A 934 -17.11 26.09 36.84
C ASN A 934 -18.37 26.48 37.64
N GLY A 935 -19.57 26.34 37.07
CA GLY A 935 -20.85 26.74 37.69
C GLY A 935 -21.53 25.69 38.57
N VAL A 936 -21.03 24.45 38.64
CA VAL A 936 -21.65 23.38 39.45
C VAL A 936 -20.68 22.91 40.53
N LYS A 937 -20.68 23.65 41.65
CA LYS A 937 -20.22 23.13 42.95
C LYS A 937 -21.40 23.17 43.90
N GLY A 938 -21.90 22.00 44.29
CA GLY A 938 -22.85 21.88 45.40
C GLY A 938 -23.66 20.59 45.42
N HIS A 939 -23.18 19.66 46.23
CA HIS A 939 -23.92 18.62 46.96
C HIS A 939 -24.08 17.18 46.39
N ASP A 940 -23.49 16.30 47.19
CA ASP A 940 -23.88 14.95 47.60
C ASP A 940 -23.32 13.73 46.85
N GLU A 941 -22.51 12.99 47.63
CA GLU A 941 -22.14 11.58 47.48
C GLU A 941 -23.40 10.71 47.59
N ASP A 942 -23.60 9.78 46.65
CA ASP A 942 -23.91 8.36 46.89
C ASP A 942 -24.55 7.71 45.64
N GLU A 943 -24.02 6.52 45.32
CA GLU A 943 -24.72 5.34 44.78
C GLU A 943 -25.52 5.37 43.45
N VAL A 944 -25.26 4.30 42.66
CA VAL A 944 -26.20 3.56 41.78
C VAL A 944 -26.23 3.90 40.27
N MET A 945 -25.64 2.96 39.52
CA MET A 945 -26.15 2.23 38.34
C MET A 945 -26.68 2.99 37.10
N VAL A 946 -26.08 2.62 35.97
CA VAL A 946 -26.73 2.20 34.71
C VAL A 946 -27.86 3.07 34.15
N ASN A 947 -27.59 3.74 33.02
CA ASN A 947 -28.27 3.50 31.74
C ASN A 947 -27.73 4.46 30.68
N GLY A 948 -27.49 3.95 29.47
CA GLY A 948 -27.16 4.76 28.31
C GLY A 948 -28.35 5.57 27.80
N VAL A 949 -28.10 6.38 26.77
CA VAL A 949 -28.96 6.61 25.59
C VAL A 949 -28.22 7.60 24.66
N HIS A 950 -27.96 7.11 23.45
CA HIS A 950 -27.62 7.73 22.16
C HIS A 950 -26.33 8.52 21.97
#